data_AF-A0A6B0YN20-F1
#
_entry.id   AF-A0A6B0YN20-F1
#
_cell.length_a   1.000
_cell.length_b   1.000
_cell.length_c   1.000
_cell.angle_alpha   90.00
_cell.angle_beta   90.00
_cell.angle_gamma   90.00
#
_symmetry.space_group_name_H-M   'P 1'
#
loop_
_entity.id
_entity.type
_entity.pdbx_description
1 polymer ?
#
loop_
_entity_poly.entity_id
_entity_poly.type
_entity_poly.pdbx_seq_one_letter_code
_entity_poly.pdbx_strand_id
1 'polypeptide(L)'
;ALEGREPPGRGRGSSVALLVGYLIGISHIDPLKWSLTLERFLSEDTTVLPDIDLDFPRALRDELIERVHQRFGPEYAVLAGAIATYKIKGVLRDLGKALGLPQEELGLLSKQMRSHDARRLREEMEQLPAFNQRVGACGWRELIELAPQLMGAPKLLSQHVGGMILSSLPIPEMVPVREGAMEGRYIMDWDKDSVADAGFAKIDILSLPVLDQLEEALDLVEAREGKRPDVSRIDPKDGKVYDMINAGLSKGIFLLQSPAQLKMGQRLLSRNLLDLAYQVALIRPGVGVQGSAVSQFVERYRHGAEWEYDHPLEERALARGYGIIVWQEQVVQLITDVTGLTAAQADEIRRAFARSNNEHLIALHWEQFREGARSKGVPEEAARTIFAKINGHYMFPESHSHAFAITAYQAAWLKCYYPLEFFVALMNNQPMGFYPLETLKQDARRFGIPFRNPCVNRSEVRCRPEEGAVRMGLVFTKDVGEAWAKRIVEERERHGAYTDTGDLVRRTGITEQAVLSLAKAGAFDGIASNRREALWEAGLTVRPGGNGQRALSLARTESAAALTDFDAREQMIGEYEVLELYPKGHLMEFVRPTLARHVRSSVEVEKLDEGAAVTVAGWPVARQHPRGRDGTVFVTIEDEYGDVQIILWGDVFARYSRELDSQVIEVNGTVSKWDGTTNVIVTSLRAIRVGVRMPRAHDWH
;
A
#
# COMPACT_ATOMS: atom_id res chain seq x y z
N ALA A 1 24.91 18.04 -6.70
CA ALA A 1 24.46 16.76 -6.13
C ALA A 1 23.84 15.80 -7.15
N LEU A 2 23.22 16.29 -8.25
CA LEU A 2 22.61 15.44 -9.30
C LEU A 2 23.46 15.29 -10.58
N GLU A 3 24.62 15.96 -10.68
CA GLU A 3 25.49 15.79 -11.85
C GLU A 3 26.03 14.35 -11.90
N GLY A 4 25.62 13.60 -12.93
CA GLY A 4 26.02 12.20 -13.16
C GLY A 4 25.07 11.13 -12.62
N ARG A 5 23.95 11.50 -11.98
CA ARG A 5 22.91 10.54 -11.55
C ARG A 5 21.73 10.58 -12.53
N GLU A 6 21.21 9.42 -12.91
CA GLU A 6 19.96 9.37 -13.69
C GLU A 6 18.82 10.02 -12.91
N PRO A 7 17.92 10.77 -13.57
CA PRO A 7 16.80 11.40 -12.89
C PRO A 7 15.90 10.33 -12.25
N PRO A 8 15.64 10.38 -10.93
CA PRO A 8 14.82 9.37 -10.24
C PRO A 8 13.34 9.38 -10.66
N GLY A 9 12.94 10.37 -11.46
CA GLY A 9 11.58 10.55 -11.93
C GLY A 9 11.16 9.45 -12.90
N ARG A 10 9.93 8.95 -12.75
CA ARG A 10 9.30 8.00 -13.68
C ARG A 10 8.02 8.59 -14.26
N GLY A 11 7.91 8.60 -15.58
CA GLY A 11 6.65 8.90 -16.26
C GLY A 11 5.62 7.80 -16.02
N ARG A 12 4.36 8.20 -15.88
CA ARG A 12 3.23 7.27 -15.74
C ARG A 12 2.05 7.73 -16.58
N GLY A 13 1.10 6.82 -16.80
CA GLY A 13 -0.12 7.12 -17.55
C GLY A 13 0.11 7.00 -19.06
N SER A 14 -0.73 7.68 -19.83
CA SER A 14 -0.65 7.68 -21.30
C SER A 14 0.64 8.35 -21.83
N SER A 15 1.26 9.25 -21.06
CA SER A 15 2.50 9.93 -21.44
C SER A 15 3.68 8.97 -21.69
N VAL A 16 3.64 7.76 -21.13
CA VAL A 16 4.66 6.71 -21.33
C VAL A 16 4.74 6.26 -22.80
N ALA A 17 3.65 6.41 -23.57
CA ALA A 17 3.64 6.12 -25.00
C ALA A 17 4.44 7.13 -25.85
N LEU A 18 4.84 8.27 -25.26
CA LEU A 18 5.59 9.30 -25.97
C LEU A 18 7.05 8.88 -26.18
N LEU A 19 7.43 8.62 -27.43
CA LEU A 19 8.81 8.29 -27.81
C LEU A 19 9.82 9.36 -27.37
N VAL A 20 9.46 10.64 -27.53
CA VAL A 20 10.30 11.75 -27.06
C VAL A 20 10.52 11.65 -25.55
N GLY A 21 9.49 11.29 -24.78
CA GLY A 21 9.57 11.07 -23.34
C GLY A 21 10.56 9.96 -22.97
N TYR A 22 10.63 8.89 -23.76
CA TYR A 22 11.64 7.84 -23.60
C TYR A 22 13.06 8.34 -23.91
N LEU A 23 13.23 9.04 -25.03
CA LEU A 23 14.55 9.53 -25.48
C LEU A 23 15.18 10.55 -24.53
N ILE A 24 14.36 11.35 -23.82
CA ILE A 24 14.83 12.34 -22.84
C ILE A 24 14.85 11.79 -21.40
N GLY A 25 14.54 10.51 -21.20
CA GLY A 25 14.64 9.84 -19.89
C GLY A 25 13.48 10.10 -18.92
N ILE A 26 12.34 10.64 -19.39
CA ILE A 26 11.11 10.74 -18.59
C ILE A 26 10.43 9.37 -18.48
N SER A 27 10.31 8.66 -19.60
CA SER A 27 9.81 7.28 -19.64
C SER A 27 10.98 6.31 -19.68
N HIS A 28 10.83 5.17 -19.02
CA HIS A 28 11.84 4.10 -18.98
C HIS A 28 11.39 2.85 -19.76
N ILE A 29 10.30 2.98 -20.51
CA ILE A 29 9.76 1.97 -21.39
C ILE A 29 9.90 2.47 -22.83
N ASP A 30 10.47 1.66 -23.70
CA ASP A 30 10.50 1.90 -25.14
C ASP A 30 9.09 1.65 -25.73
N PRO A 31 8.36 2.70 -26.14
CA PRO A 31 6.99 2.54 -26.62
C PRO A 31 6.90 1.80 -27.95
N LEU A 32 7.95 1.83 -28.79
CA LEU A 32 7.95 1.14 -30.07
C LEU A 32 8.13 -0.36 -29.90
N LYS A 33 9.01 -0.77 -28.98
CA LYS A 33 9.24 -2.19 -28.65
C LYS A 33 7.98 -2.89 -28.14
N TRP A 34 7.11 -2.16 -27.44
CA TRP A 34 5.88 -2.69 -26.85
C TRP A 34 4.62 -2.25 -27.57
N SER A 35 4.74 -1.65 -28.76
CA SER A 35 3.62 -1.20 -29.59
C SER A 35 2.60 -0.33 -28.83
N LEU A 36 3.08 0.55 -27.94
CA LEU A 36 2.23 1.43 -27.15
C LEU A 36 1.63 2.53 -28.06
N THR A 37 0.31 2.61 -28.06
CA THR A 37 -0.48 3.56 -28.87
C THR A 37 -0.42 4.98 -28.30
N LEU A 38 -0.13 5.98 -29.14
CA LEU A 38 -0.06 7.39 -28.77
C LEU A 38 -1.45 8.04 -28.73
N GLU A 39 -2.42 7.47 -29.44
CA GLU A 39 -3.74 8.04 -29.73
C GLU A 39 -4.54 8.40 -28.48
N ARG A 40 -4.28 7.73 -27.34
CA ARG A 40 -4.89 8.04 -26.04
C ARG A 40 -4.20 9.19 -25.30
N PHE A 41 -2.92 9.46 -25.59
CA PHE A 41 -2.19 10.60 -25.03
C PHE A 41 -2.41 11.86 -25.86
N LEU A 42 -2.24 11.74 -27.17
CA LEU A 42 -2.33 12.83 -28.13
C LEU A 42 -2.93 12.28 -29.42
N SER A 43 -4.20 12.59 -29.67
CA SER A 43 -4.87 12.32 -30.96
C SER A 43 -4.74 13.53 -31.90
N GLU A 44 -4.88 13.30 -33.21
CA GLU A 44 -4.85 14.38 -34.20
C GLU A 44 -5.94 15.45 -33.96
N ASP A 45 -7.06 15.05 -33.36
CA ASP A 45 -8.20 15.92 -33.04
C ASP A 45 -8.15 16.50 -31.61
N THR A 46 -7.03 16.34 -30.88
CA THR A 46 -6.92 16.80 -29.49
C THR A 46 -6.84 18.33 -29.43
N THR A 47 -7.86 18.96 -28.84
CA THR A 47 -7.94 20.41 -28.62
C THR A 47 -7.51 20.86 -27.22
N VAL A 48 -7.28 19.91 -26.30
CA VAL A 48 -6.95 20.16 -24.90
C VAL A 48 -5.49 19.79 -24.63
N LEU A 49 -4.78 20.57 -23.81
CA LEU A 49 -3.42 20.26 -23.42
C LEU A 49 -3.36 18.91 -22.67
N PRO A 50 -2.44 18.00 -23.04
CA PRO A 50 -2.34 16.71 -22.39
C PRO A 50 -1.68 16.81 -21.00
N ASP A 51 -2.25 16.09 -20.03
CA ASP A 51 -1.70 15.95 -18.69
C ASP A 51 -0.47 15.02 -18.69
N ILE A 52 0.64 15.45 -18.07
CA ILE A 52 1.81 14.60 -17.84
C ILE A 52 1.94 14.33 -16.33
N ASP A 53 1.91 13.06 -15.98
CA ASP A 53 2.12 12.59 -14.61
C ASP A 53 3.56 12.06 -14.44
N LEU A 54 4.24 12.54 -13.41
CA LEU A 54 5.60 12.16 -13.05
C LEU A 54 5.67 11.71 -11.58
N ASP A 55 6.18 10.52 -11.34
CA ASP A 55 6.41 9.98 -10.01
C ASP A 55 7.87 10.21 -9.58
N PHE A 56 8.08 10.68 -8.35
CA PHE A 56 9.40 10.93 -7.75
C PHE A 56 9.51 10.30 -6.35
N PRO A 57 10.73 10.08 -5.83
CA PRO A 57 10.95 9.89 -4.40
C PRO A 57 10.39 11.06 -3.58
N ARG A 58 9.88 10.80 -2.36
CA ARG A 58 9.23 11.80 -1.49
C ARG A 58 10.09 13.02 -1.23
N ALA A 59 11.34 12.80 -0.80
CA ALA A 59 12.26 13.89 -0.47
C ALA A 59 12.53 14.76 -1.71
N LEU A 60 12.71 14.12 -2.87
CA LEU A 60 13.01 14.82 -4.11
C LEU A 60 11.80 15.61 -4.65
N ARG A 61 10.58 15.07 -4.49
CA ARG A 61 9.34 15.77 -4.84
C ARG A 61 9.23 17.09 -4.08
N ASP A 62 9.50 17.05 -2.78
CA ASP A 62 9.33 18.24 -1.94
C ASP A 62 10.30 19.35 -2.35
N GLU A 63 11.56 19.00 -2.60
CA GLU A 63 12.55 19.93 -3.18
C GLU A 63 12.15 20.43 -4.59
N LEU A 64 11.60 19.54 -5.43
CA LEU A 64 11.25 19.87 -6.80
C LEU A 64 10.12 20.90 -6.88
N ILE A 65 9.09 20.76 -6.05
CA ILE A 65 7.98 21.71 -5.97
C ILE A 65 8.51 23.11 -5.62
N GLU A 66 9.37 23.21 -4.62
CA GLU A 66 9.99 24.49 -4.22
C GLU A 66 10.84 25.07 -5.36
N ARG A 67 11.65 24.25 -6.03
CA ARG A 67 12.46 24.70 -7.19
C ARG A 67 11.59 25.19 -8.34
N VAL A 68 10.44 24.57 -8.60
CA VAL A 68 9.49 25.05 -9.62
C VAL A 68 8.96 26.44 -9.25
N HIS A 69 8.55 26.65 -7.99
CA HIS A 69 8.13 27.97 -7.54
C HIS A 69 9.27 29.01 -7.61
N GLN A 70 10.49 28.64 -7.24
CA GLN A 70 11.67 29.53 -7.35
C GLN A 70 12.00 29.87 -8.82
N ARG A 71 11.80 28.92 -9.73
CA ARG A 71 12.14 29.08 -11.15
C ARG A 71 11.14 29.93 -11.92
N PHE A 72 9.84 29.69 -11.72
CA PHE A 72 8.77 30.33 -12.48
C PHE A 72 8.10 31.48 -11.71
N GLY A 73 8.24 31.52 -10.39
CA GLY A 73 7.56 32.47 -9.52
C GLY A 73 6.17 31.98 -9.11
N PRO A 74 5.69 32.35 -7.90
CA PRO A 74 4.36 31.96 -7.40
C PRO A 74 3.21 32.60 -8.17
N GLU A 75 3.49 33.62 -8.97
CA GLU A 75 2.55 34.26 -9.89
C GLU A 75 2.21 33.37 -11.08
N TYR A 76 3.12 32.46 -11.49
CA TYR A 76 2.99 31.69 -12.74
C TYR A 76 2.97 30.17 -12.52
N ALA A 77 3.39 29.71 -11.34
CA ALA A 77 3.39 28.31 -10.97
C ALA A 77 2.80 28.12 -9.57
N VAL A 78 1.67 27.43 -9.48
CA VAL A 78 0.97 27.14 -8.21
C VAL A 78 0.44 25.72 -8.19
N LEU A 79 0.19 25.18 -7.00
CA LEU A 79 -0.48 23.91 -6.83
C LEU A 79 -1.99 24.08 -6.91
N ALA A 80 -2.68 23.12 -7.53
CA ALA A 80 -4.13 23.04 -7.52
C ALA A 80 -4.65 22.85 -6.08
N GLY A 81 -5.83 23.41 -5.82
CA GLY A 81 -6.58 23.15 -4.61
C GLY A 81 -7.19 21.75 -4.60
N ALA A 82 -7.56 21.29 -3.41
CA ALA A 82 -8.34 20.09 -3.21
C ALA A 82 -9.40 20.37 -2.14
N ILE A 83 -10.65 20.47 -2.57
CA ILE A 83 -11.79 20.76 -1.68
C ILE A 83 -12.23 19.45 -1.02
N ALA A 84 -11.86 19.26 0.25
CA ALA A 84 -12.32 18.11 0.99
C ALA A 84 -13.76 18.33 1.44
N THR A 85 -14.63 17.35 1.20
CA THR A 85 -16.04 17.39 1.58
C THR A 85 -16.32 16.49 2.79
N TYR A 86 -17.39 16.79 3.52
CA TYR A 86 -17.85 15.96 4.62
C TYR A 86 -18.28 14.57 4.12
N LYS A 87 -17.58 13.54 4.60
CA LYS A 87 -17.97 12.13 4.51
C LYS A 87 -18.47 11.65 5.86
N ILE A 88 -19.18 10.51 5.89
CA ILE A 88 -19.88 10.00 7.09
C ILE A 88 -19.02 10.03 8.37
N LYS A 89 -17.77 9.55 8.31
CA LYS A 89 -16.86 9.53 9.46
C LYS A 89 -16.53 10.94 9.98
N GLY A 90 -16.33 11.89 9.06
CA GLY A 90 -16.10 13.29 9.39
C GLY A 90 -17.34 13.96 9.97
N VAL A 91 -18.52 13.64 9.44
CA VAL A 91 -19.81 14.09 9.96
C VAL A 91 -20.00 13.58 11.39
N LEU A 92 -19.89 12.27 11.63
CA LEU A 92 -20.04 11.68 12.96
C LEU A 92 -19.11 12.32 14.00
N ARG A 93 -17.85 12.52 13.64
CA ARG A 93 -16.85 13.08 14.55
C ARG A 93 -17.13 14.53 14.90
N ASP A 94 -17.34 15.39 13.90
CA ASP A 94 -17.42 16.83 14.12
C ASP A 94 -18.79 17.24 14.65
N LEU A 95 -19.87 16.64 14.11
CA LEU A 95 -21.23 16.85 14.61
C LEU A 95 -21.41 16.19 15.99
N GLY A 96 -20.90 14.98 16.19
CA GLY A 96 -20.93 14.32 17.50
C GLY A 96 -20.16 15.10 18.57
N LYS A 97 -19.02 15.73 18.22
CA LYS A 97 -18.31 16.66 19.11
C LYS A 97 -19.17 17.89 19.45
N ALA A 98 -19.82 18.50 18.47
CA ALA A 98 -20.69 19.65 18.68
C ALA A 98 -21.91 19.33 19.57
N LEU A 99 -22.46 18.12 19.43
CA LEU A 99 -23.57 17.60 20.22
C LEU A 99 -23.15 17.05 21.60
N GLY A 100 -21.86 17.10 21.94
CA GLY A 100 -21.34 16.63 23.24
C GLY A 100 -21.35 15.11 23.43
N LEU A 101 -21.37 14.33 22.35
CA LEU A 101 -21.39 12.86 22.42
C LEU A 101 -20.00 12.29 22.79
N PRO A 102 -19.93 11.16 23.52
CA PRO A 102 -18.66 10.56 23.91
C PRO A 102 -17.82 10.12 22.71
N GLN A 103 -16.55 10.55 22.66
CA GLN A 103 -15.66 10.30 21.52
C GLN A 103 -15.36 8.81 21.31
N GLU A 104 -15.25 8.03 22.39
CA GLU A 104 -15.05 6.58 22.30
C GLU A 104 -16.22 5.88 21.60
N GLU A 105 -17.45 6.33 21.89
CA GLU A 105 -18.66 5.77 21.30
C GLU A 105 -18.81 6.17 19.84
N LEU A 106 -18.53 7.43 19.49
CA LEU A 106 -18.45 7.87 18.09
C LEU A 106 -17.38 7.10 17.31
N GLY A 107 -16.23 6.84 17.94
CA GLY A 107 -15.16 6.04 17.38
C GLY A 107 -15.57 4.57 17.15
N LEU A 108 -16.35 3.99 18.07
CA LEU A 108 -16.92 2.65 17.92
C LEU A 108 -17.95 2.61 16.80
N LEU A 109 -18.90 3.55 16.76
CA LEU A 109 -19.91 3.65 15.72
C LEU A 109 -19.26 3.82 14.34
N SER A 110 -18.33 4.77 14.21
CA SER A 110 -17.62 5.03 12.96
C SER A 110 -16.82 3.83 12.42
N LYS A 111 -16.42 2.88 13.28
CA LYS A 111 -15.75 1.63 12.89
C LYS A 111 -16.72 0.53 12.49
N GLN A 112 -17.91 0.50 13.09
CA GLN A 112 -18.92 -0.52 12.85
C GLN A 112 -19.82 -0.22 11.65
N MET A 113 -19.89 1.05 11.23
CA MET A 113 -20.65 1.45 10.05
C MET A 113 -20.12 0.82 8.76
N ARG A 114 -21.03 0.36 7.91
CA ARG A 114 -20.72 -0.26 6.61
C ARG A 114 -21.06 0.67 5.45
N SER A 115 -22.15 1.43 5.58
CA SER A 115 -22.59 2.41 4.59
C SER A 115 -21.76 3.69 4.67
N HIS A 116 -21.51 4.27 3.49
CA HIS A 116 -20.94 5.61 3.36
C HIS A 116 -22.02 6.70 3.27
N ASP A 117 -23.30 6.30 3.25
CA ASP A 117 -24.46 7.20 3.19
C ASP A 117 -25.04 7.43 4.59
N ALA A 118 -25.08 8.71 4.99
CA ALA A 118 -25.64 9.14 6.27
C ALA A 118 -27.15 8.87 6.41
N ARG A 119 -27.90 8.74 5.30
CA ARG A 119 -29.34 8.44 5.34
C ARG A 119 -29.63 7.09 5.98
N ARG A 120 -28.68 6.16 5.91
CA ARG A 120 -28.78 4.81 6.51
C ARG A 120 -28.27 4.75 7.95
N LEU A 121 -27.83 5.87 8.52
CA LEU A 121 -27.25 5.91 9.87
C LEU A 121 -28.21 5.36 10.93
N ARG A 122 -29.51 5.71 10.83
CA ARG A 122 -30.55 5.19 11.71
C ARG A 122 -30.63 3.67 11.65
N GLU A 123 -30.84 3.12 10.46
CA GLU A 123 -30.98 1.68 10.22
C GLU A 123 -29.75 0.91 10.73
N GLU A 124 -28.54 1.41 10.47
CA GLU A 124 -27.31 0.77 10.93
C GLU A 124 -27.18 0.82 12.46
N MET A 125 -27.49 1.94 13.09
CA MET A 125 -27.47 2.04 14.56
C MET A 125 -28.47 1.10 15.23
N GLU A 126 -29.66 0.92 14.64
CA GLU A 126 -30.69 -0.02 15.15
C GLU A 126 -30.22 -1.48 15.10
N GLN A 127 -29.39 -1.83 14.12
CA GLN A 127 -28.82 -3.17 13.97
C GLN A 127 -27.63 -3.43 14.91
N LEU A 128 -27.03 -2.39 15.50
CA LEU A 128 -25.89 -2.51 16.39
C LEU A 128 -26.36 -2.65 17.85
N PRO A 129 -26.06 -3.76 18.56
CA PRO A 129 -26.50 -3.97 19.94
C PRO A 129 -26.04 -2.89 20.93
N ALA A 130 -24.93 -2.21 20.64
CA ALA A 130 -24.40 -1.13 21.47
C ALA A 130 -25.11 0.23 21.25
N PHE A 131 -25.82 0.41 20.12
CA PHE A 131 -26.40 1.69 19.71
C PHE A 131 -27.91 1.66 19.52
N ASN A 132 -28.54 0.47 19.43
CA ASN A 132 -29.97 0.33 19.16
C ASN A 132 -30.87 1.11 20.15
N GLN A 133 -30.56 1.08 21.44
CA GLN A 133 -31.30 1.81 22.49
C GLN A 133 -30.99 3.32 22.48
N ARG A 134 -29.94 3.74 21.78
CA ARG A 134 -29.47 5.14 21.74
C ARG A 134 -30.03 5.92 20.57
N VAL A 135 -30.57 5.25 19.56
CA VAL A 135 -31.19 5.89 18.37
C VAL A 135 -32.24 6.93 18.74
N GLY A 136 -32.98 6.71 19.82
CA GLY A 136 -33.99 7.66 20.34
C GLY A 136 -33.47 8.66 21.38
N ALA A 137 -32.21 8.55 21.83
CA ALA A 137 -31.65 9.40 22.86
C ALA A 137 -31.38 10.83 22.35
N CYS A 138 -31.44 11.80 23.26
CA CYS A 138 -31.06 13.18 22.97
C CYS A 138 -29.60 13.24 22.46
N GLY A 139 -29.30 14.14 21.52
CA GLY A 139 -28.02 14.20 20.82
C GLY A 139 -27.84 13.15 19.73
N TRP A 140 -28.13 11.86 19.99
CA TRP A 140 -28.06 10.81 18.96
C TRP A 140 -29.15 10.95 17.89
N ARG A 141 -30.38 11.31 18.29
CA ARG A 141 -31.45 11.64 17.35
C ARG A 141 -31.09 12.81 16.45
N GLU A 142 -30.53 13.87 17.04
CA GLU A 142 -30.10 15.08 16.31
C GLU A 142 -28.94 14.76 15.36
N LEU A 143 -28.00 13.92 15.78
CA LEU A 143 -26.92 13.42 14.93
C LEU A 143 -27.48 12.72 13.67
N ILE A 144 -28.48 11.86 13.85
CA ILE A 144 -29.13 11.12 12.75
C ILE A 144 -29.85 12.07 11.79
N GLU A 145 -30.54 13.09 12.30
CA GLU A 145 -31.31 14.05 11.50
C GLU A 145 -30.42 15.05 10.74
N LEU A 146 -29.33 15.49 11.36
CA LEU A 146 -28.43 16.49 10.79
C LEU A 146 -27.35 15.87 9.89
N ALA A 147 -26.96 14.62 10.12
CA ALA A 147 -25.86 14.01 9.37
C ALA A 147 -26.08 14.01 7.84
N PRO A 148 -27.26 13.67 7.28
CA PRO A 148 -27.50 13.74 5.84
C PRO A 148 -27.39 15.14 5.26
N GLN A 149 -27.69 16.18 6.04
CA GLN A 149 -27.66 17.58 5.59
C GLN A 149 -26.23 18.10 5.44
N LEU A 150 -25.30 17.57 6.24
CA LEU A 150 -23.89 17.96 6.19
C LEU A 150 -23.09 17.14 5.16
N MET A 151 -23.60 15.99 4.70
CA MET A 151 -22.92 15.15 3.72
C MET A 151 -22.63 15.91 2.42
N GLY A 152 -21.39 15.84 1.96
CA GLY A 152 -20.96 16.50 0.72
C GLY A 152 -20.67 18.00 0.86
N ALA A 153 -21.01 18.64 1.98
CA ALA A 153 -20.66 20.04 2.20
C ALA A 153 -19.13 20.24 2.20
N PRO A 154 -18.61 21.35 1.64
CA PRO A 154 -17.20 21.69 1.73
C PRO A 154 -16.75 21.81 3.19
N LYS A 155 -15.59 21.24 3.49
CA LYS A 155 -15.04 21.23 4.85
C LYS A 155 -13.77 22.05 4.98
N LEU A 156 -12.82 21.82 4.08
CA LEU A 156 -11.54 22.52 4.04
C LEU A 156 -11.00 22.53 2.62
N LEU A 157 -10.27 23.59 2.30
CA LEU A 157 -9.39 23.62 1.14
C LEU A 157 -8.03 23.06 1.57
N SER A 158 -7.56 22.05 0.85
CA SER A 158 -6.24 21.44 1.03
C SER A 158 -5.41 21.57 -0.24
N GLN A 159 -4.13 21.26 -0.14
CA GLN A 159 -3.25 21.16 -1.30
C GLN A 159 -3.58 19.88 -2.10
N HIS A 160 -3.65 19.98 -3.43
CA HIS A 160 -3.62 18.78 -4.27
C HIS A 160 -2.28 18.04 -4.12
N VAL A 161 -2.32 16.71 -4.18
CA VAL A 161 -1.15 15.86 -3.90
C VAL A 161 -0.04 15.95 -4.95
N GLY A 162 -0.27 16.57 -6.10
CA GLY A 162 0.79 16.78 -7.09
C GLY A 162 0.51 17.80 -8.19
N GLY A 163 -0.69 18.36 -8.26
CA GLY A 163 -1.13 19.12 -9.44
C GLY A 163 -0.46 20.46 -9.51
N MET A 164 0.66 20.55 -10.22
CA MET A 164 1.38 21.77 -10.48
C MET A 164 0.79 22.42 -11.73
N ILE A 165 0.30 23.63 -11.57
CA ILE A 165 -0.29 24.42 -12.65
C ILE A 165 0.74 25.42 -13.12
N LEU A 166 0.92 25.48 -14.43
CA LEU A 166 1.82 26.42 -15.09
C LEU A 166 0.98 27.33 -15.99
N SER A 167 1.24 28.62 -15.91
CA SER A 167 0.55 29.62 -16.71
C SER A 167 1.53 30.60 -17.31
N SER A 168 1.26 31.04 -18.54
CA SER A 168 1.97 32.16 -19.16
C SER A 168 1.47 33.52 -18.69
N LEU A 169 0.29 33.56 -18.05
CA LEU A 169 -0.30 34.75 -17.45
C LEU A 169 -0.28 34.64 -15.92
N PRO A 170 -0.20 35.76 -15.18
CA PRO A 170 -0.28 35.74 -13.72
C PRO A 170 -1.58 35.07 -13.24
N ILE A 171 -1.43 33.99 -12.49
CA ILE A 171 -2.54 33.19 -11.94
C ILE A 171 -3.42 34.01 -10.99
N PRO A 172 -2.87 34.88 -10.11
CA PRO A 172 -3.69 35.71 -9.22
C PRO A 172 -4.66 36.68 -9.92
N GLU A 173 -4.48 36.96 -11.22
CA GLU A 173 -5.45 37.73 -12.01
C GLU A 173 -6.72 36.93 -12.37
N MET A 174 -6.65 35.60 -12.31
CA MET A 174 -7.74 34.69 -12.68
C MET A 174 -8.38 34.00 -11.48
N VAL A 175 -7.56 33.55 -10.51
CA VAL A 175 -8.00 32.80 -9.34
C VAL A 175 -7.18 33.21 -8.11
N PRO A 176 -7.80 33.36 -6.91
CA PRO A 176 -7.05 33.61 -5.68
C PRO A 176 -6.00 32.52 -5.42
N VAL A 177 -4.81 32.97 -5.04
CA VAL A 177 -3.68 32.13 -4.64
C VAL A 177 -3.34 32.45 -3.18
N ARG A 178 -2.99 31.42 -2.43
CA ARG A 178 -2.61 31.50 -1.01
C ARG A 178 -1.33 30.71 -0.75
N GLU A 179 -0.61 31.09 0.29
CA GLU A 179 0.47 30.25 0.80
C GLU A 179 -0.09 28.93 1.34
N GLY A 180 0.62 27.85 1.05
CA GLY A 180 0.32 26.53 1.58
C GLY A 180 0.70 26.42 3.05
N ALA A 181 0.22 25.36 3.70
CA ALA A 181 0.62 25.05 5.07
C ALA A 181 2.11 24.67 5.19
N MET A 182 2.72 24.24 4.10
CA MET A 182 4.16 24.01 3.99
C MET A 182 4.82 25.25 3.42
N GLU A 183 5.88 25.70 4.07
CA GLU A 183 6.66 26.86 3.65
C GLU A 183 7.15 26.69 2.19
N GLY A 184 7.17 27.79 1.43
CA GLY A 184 7.63 27.80 0.04
C GLY A 184 6.65 27.20 -0.99
N ARG A 185 5.41 26.89 -0.60
CA ARG A 185 4.36 26.38 -1.52
C ARG A 185 3.21 27.34 -1.67
N TYR A 186 2.64 27.38 -2.87
CA TYR A 186 1.51 28.25 -3.20
C TYR A 186 0.39 27.41 -3.80
N ILE A 187 -0.86 27.70 -3.40
CA ILE A 187 -2.04 26.91 -3.72
C ILE A 187 -3.11 27.84 -4.28
N MET A 188 -3.75 27.46 -5.40
CA MET A 188 -4.94 28.14 -5.91
C MET A 188 -6.23 27.59 -5.28
N ASP A 189 -7.29 28.40 -5.29
CA ASP A 189 -8.59 28.01 -4.73
C ASP A 189 -9.37 27.02 -5.62
N TRP A 190 -9.02 26.91 -6.90
CA TRP A 190 -9.65 25.98 -7.83
C TRP A 190 -9.15 24.56 -7.63
N ASP A 191 -10.09 23.62 -7.69
CA ASP A 191 -9.79 22.20 -7.66
C ASP A 191 -9.42 21.65 -9.04
N LYS A 192 -9.05 20.37 -9.09
CA LYS A 192 -8.61 19.70 -10.32
C LYS A 192 -9.61 19.84 -11.47
N ASP A 193 -10.90 19.70 -11.17
CA ASP A 193 -11.94 19.72 -12.20
C ASP A 193 -12.12 21.15 -12.74
N SER A 194 -12.16 22.14 -11.85
CA SER A 194 -12.22 23.56 -12.23
C SER A 194 -11.00 24.01 -13.06
N VAL A 195 -9.81 23.52 -12.71
CA VAL A 195 -8.57 23.76 -13.46
C VAL A 195 -8.63 23.16 -14.86
N ALA A 196 -9.16 21.93 -14.98
CA ALA A 196 -9.31 21.26 -16.26
C ALA A 196 -10.33 21.97 -17.16
N ASP A 197 -11.45 22.40 -16.60
CA ASP A 197 -12.49 23.17 -17.31
C ASP A 197 -11.94 24.53 -17.81
N ALA A 198 -11.02 25.14 -17.06
CA ALA A 198 -10.35 26.38 -17.44
C ALA A 198 -9.24 26.19 -18.50
N GLY A 199 -8.87 24.95 -18.85
CA GLY A 199 -7.86 24.65 -19.86
C GLY A 199 -6.42 24.96 -19.44
N PHE A 200 -6.12 24.99 -18.14
CA PHE A 200 -4.77 25.21 -17.63
C PHE A 200 -3.82 24.06 -17.99
N ALA A 201 -2.55 24.40 -18.24
CA ALA A 201 -1.50 23.40 -18.34
C ALA A 201 -1.19 22.82 -16.94
N LYS A 202 -1.26 21.49 -16.83
CA LYS A 202 -1.08 20.77 -15.57
C LYS A 202 -0.01 19.68 -15.69
N ILE A 203 0.89 19.67 -14.73
CA ILE A 203 1.87 18.59 -14.54
C ILE A 203 1.66 18.03 -13.14
N ASP A 204 1.42 16.72 -13.02
CA ASP A 204 1.33 16.10 -11.71
C ASP A 204 2.75 15.68 -11.24
N ILE A 205 3.23 16.32 -10.17
CA ILE A 205 4.48 15.97 -9.47
C ILE A 205 4.13 15.12 -8.26
N LEU A 206 4.22 13.80 -8.43
CA LEU A 206 3.71 12.82 -7.48
C LEU A 206 4.84 12.17 -6.71
N SER A 207 4.49 11.65 -5.54
CA SER A 207 5.40 10.88 -4.71
C SER A 207 5.03 9.41 -4.84
N LEU A 208 6.02 8.58 -5.18
CA LEU A 208 5.87 7.14 -5.24
C LEU A 208 6.86 6.47 -4.26
N PRO A 209 6.40 5.96 -3.11
CA PRO A 209 7.29 5.45 -2.04
C PRO A 209 8.23 4.32 -2.46
N VAL A 210 7.88 3.53 -3.49
CA VAL A 210 8.82 2.51 -4.00
C VAL A 210 10.08 3.15 -4.60
N LEU A 211 10.00 4.36 -5.14
CA LEU A 211 11.19 5.04 -5.64
C LEU A 211 12.12 5.45 -4.48
N ASP A 212 11.59 5.86 -3.32
CA ASP A 212 12.42 6.07 -2.12
C ASP A 212 13.12 4.76 -1.71
N GLN A 213 12.37 3.64 -1.70
CA GLN A 213 12.92 2.32 -1.39
C GLN A 213 14.02 1.90 -2.36
N LEU A 214 13.81 2.09 -3.67
CA LEU A 214 14.78 1.74 -4.70
C LEU A 214 16.05 2.57 -4.54
N GLU A 215 15.93 3.90 -4.42
CA GLU A 215 17.09 4.78 -4.27
C GLU A 215 17.89 4.46 -3.00
N GLU A 216 17.21 4.26 -1.87
CA GLU A 216 17.86 3.89 -0.61
C GLU A 216 18.54 2.51 -0.70
N ALA A 217 17.90 1.51 -1.31
CA ALA A 217 18.52 0.22 -1.51
C ALA A 217 19.77 0.31 -2.41
N LEU A 218 19.72 1.09 -3.49
CA LEU A 218 20.87 1.32 -4.37
C LEU A 218 22.01 2.08 -3.67
N ASP A 219 21.69 3.07 -2.84
CA ASP A 219 22.67 3.78 -2.00
C ASP A 219 23.37 2.80 -1.05
N LEU A 220 22.62 1.88 -0.44
CA LEU A 220 23.18 0.85 0.45
C LEU A 220 24.05 -0.17 -0.31
N VAL A 221 23.65 -0.57 -1.52
CA VAL A 221 24.47 -1.45 -2.38
C VAL A 221 25.78 -0.76 -2.76
N GLU A 222 25.71 0.51 -3.18
CA GLU A 222 26.88 1.31 -3.52
C GLU A 222 27.83 1.46 -2.33
N ALA A 223 27.30 1.71 -1.13
CA ALA A 223 28.11 1.79 0.09
C ALA A 223 28.83 0.48 0.44
N ARG A 224 28.22 -0.68 0.13
CA ARG A 224 28.79 -2.01 0.42
C ARG A 224 29.78 -2.48 -0.64
N GLU A 225 29.47 -2.28 -1.91
CA GLU A 225 30.21 -2.85 -3.05
C GLU A 225 31.09 -1.84 -3.78
N GLY A 226 30.97 -0.55 -3.44
CA GLY A 226 31.67 0.55 -4.12
C GLY A 226 31.12 0.85 -5.52
N LYS A 227 30.04 0.19 -5.95
CA LYS A 227 29.42 0.36 -7.26
C LYS A 227 27.90 0.36 -7.15
N ARG A 228 27.27 1.42 -7.64
CA ARG A 228 25.81 1.50 -7.79
C ARG A 228 25.35 0.69 -9.01
N PRO A 229 24.37 -0.22 -8.88
CA PRO A 229 23.72 -0.83 -10.03
C PRO A 229 22.98 0.21 -10.86
N ASP A 230 23.12 0.13 -12.19
CA ASP A 230 22.33 0.94 -13.12
C ASP A 230 21.01 0.23 -13.39
N VAL A 231 19.91 0.76 -12.83
CA VAL A 231 18.58 0.17 -12.94
C VAL A 231 18.00 0.17 -14.35
N SER A 232 18.46 1.09 -15.22
CA SER A 232 18.01 1.17 -16.61
C SER A 232 18.56 0.00 -17.46
N ARG A 233 19.67 -0.61 -17.01
CA ARG A 233 20.38 -1.69 -17.70
C ARG A 233 20.09 -3.08 -17.15
N ILE A 234 19.20 -3.19 -16.17
CA ILE A 234 18.78 -4.49 -15.65
C ILE A 234 18.08 -5.26 -16.79
N ASP A 235 18.56 -6.48 -17.06
CA ASP A 235 17.99 -7.33 -18.12
C ASP A 235 16.56 -7.74 -17.75
N PRO A 236 15.54 -7.34 -18.53
CA PRO A 236 14.15 -7.73 -18.28
C PRO A 236 13.83 -9.20 -18.58
N LYS A 237 14.82 -10.02 -18.94
CA LYS A 237 14.65 -11.45 -19.25
C LYS A 237 15.23 -12.38 -18.20
N ASP A 238 15.70 -11.86 -17.07
CA ASP A 238 16.29 -12.70 -16.03
C ASP A 238 15.26 -13.66 -15.40
N GLY A 239 15.40 -14.94 -15.74
CA GLY A 239 14.52 -16.02 -15.30
C GLY A 239 14.45 -16.19 -13.78
N LYS A 240 15.52 -15.87 -13.03
CA LYS A 240 15.56 -16.04 -11.57
C LYS A 240 14.61 -15.08 -10.86
N VAL A 241 14.52 -13.85 -11.36
CA VAL A 241 13.59 -12.85 -10.83
C VAL A 241 12.15 -13.33 -11.03
N TYR A 242 11.86 -13.84 -12.23
CA TYR A 242 10.56 -14.42 -12.55
C TYR A 242 10.25 -15.67 -11.71
N ASP A 243 11.20 -16.57 -11.51
CA ASP A 243 11.03 -17.75 -10.66
C ASP A 243 10.68 -17.36 -9.22
N MET A 244 11.33 -16.34 -8.67
CA MET A 244 11.01 -15.80 -7.34
C MET A 244 9.58 -15.25 -7.28
N ILE A 245 9.15 -14.47 -8.28
CA ILE A 245 7.78 -13.93 -8.37
C ILE A 245 6.77 -15.07 -8.50
N ASN A 246 7.04 -16.04 -9.37
CA ASN A 246 6.18 -17.19 -9.65
C ASN A 246 6.09 -18.16 -8.47
N ALA A 247 7.10 -18.18 -7.59
CA ALA A 247 7.04 -18.91 -6.33
C ALA A 247 6.17 -18.22 -5.26
N GLY A 248 5.68 -17.00 -5.51
CA GLY A 248 4.92 -16.21 -4.53
C GLY A 248 5.80 -15.49 -3.51
N LEU A 249 7.11 -15.36 -3.77
CA LEU A 249 8.07 -14.71 -2.87
C LEU A 249 8.22 -13.20 -3.14
N SER A 250 7.14 -12.54 -3.56
CA SER A 250 7.12 -11.12 -3.95
C SER A 250 6.50 -10.18 -2.91
N LYS A 251 6.39 -10.59 -1.64
CA LYS A 251 6.00 -9.69 -0.54
C LYS A 251 6.93 -8.48 -0.45
N GLY A 252 6.37 -7.29 -0.18
CA GLY A 252 7.13 -6.04 -0.17
C GLY A 252 7.47 -5.46 -1.55
N ILE A 253 7.17 -6.17 -2.65
CA ILE A 253 7.40 -5.67 -4.01
C ILE A 253 6.17 -4.86 -4.47
N PHE A 254 6.42 -3.65 -4.95
CA PHE A 254 5.38 -2.75 -5.47
C PHE A 254 4.48 -3.46 -6.51
N LEU A 255 3.16 -3.35 -6.32
CA LEU A 255 2.10 -3.96 -7.12
C LEU A 255 2.11 -5.49 -7.28
N LEU A 256 3.12 -6.21 -6.78
CA LEU A 256 3.22 -7.67 -6.87
C LEU A 256 3.13 -8.38 -5.51
N GLN A 257 2.66 -7.68 -4.47
CA GLN A 257 2.72 -8.17 -3.09
C GLN A 257 1.36 -8.56 -2.47
N SER A 258 0.22 -8.12 -3.01
CA SER A 258 -1.07 -8.46 -2.38
C SER A 258 -1.31 -9.98 -2.45
N PRO A 259 -2.04 -10.60 -1.50
CA PRO A 259 -2.34 -12.03 -1.58
C PRO A 259 -2.91 -12.49 -2.93
N ALA A 260 -3.75 -11.67 -3.57
CA ALA A 260 -4.26 -11.95 -4.91
C ALA A 260 -3.17 -11.85 -6.00
N GLN A 261 -2.24 -10.90 -5.85
CA GLN A 261 -1.09 -10.75 -6.75
C GLN A 261 -0.08 -11.89 -6.61
N LEU A 262 0.23 -12.35 -5.40
CA LEU A 262 1.11 -13.50 -5.17
C LEU A 262 0.56 -14.75 -5.90
N LYS A 263 -0.74 -15.01 -5.72
CA LYS A 263 -1.44 -16.09 -6.41
C LYS A 263 -1.47 -15.91 -7.91
N MET A 264 -1.68 -14.68 -8.39
CA MET A 264 -1.64 -14.41 -9.83
C MET A 264 -0.26 -14.70 -10.41
N GLY A 265 0.83 -14.40 -9.71
CA GLY A 265 2.19 -14.79 -10.14
C GLY A 265 2.34 -16.30 -10.28
N GLN A 266 1.84 -17.07 -9.30
CA GLN A 266 1.86 -18.54 -9.33
C GLN A 266 1.03 -19.15 -10.47
N ARG A 267 -0.06 -18.49 -10.87
CA ARG A 267 -0.96 -18.93 -11.96
C ARG A 267 -0.46 -18.48 -13.33
N LEU A 268 -0.06 -17.21 -13.42
CA LEU A 268 0.39 -16.59 -14.65
C LEU A 268 1.80 -17.06 -15.03
N LEU A 269 2.65 -17.50 -14.10
CA LEU A 269 4.01 -17.98 -14.42
C LEU A 269 4.78 -17.03 -15.34
N SER A 270 4.86 -15.76 -14.95
CA SER A 270 5.46 -14.67 -15.73
C SER A 270 6.88 -14.99 -16.16
N ARG A 271 7.26 -14.63 -17.40
CA ARG A 271 8.59 -14.85 -18.01
C ARG A 271 9.14 -13.65 -18.77
N ASN A 272 8.36 -12.59 -18.89
CA ASN A 272 8.75 -11.36 -19.57
C ASN A 272 7.97 -10.16 -18.96
N LEU A 273 8.32 -8.93 -19.37
CA LEU A 273 7.68 -7.72 -18.86
C LEU A 273 6.19 -7.59 -19.25
N LEU A 274 5.78 -8.11 -20.40
CA LEU A 274 4.38 -8.11 -20.82
C LEU A 274 3.52 -8.95 -19.86
N ASP A 275 4.05 -10.09 -19.38
CA ASP A 275 3.39 -10.92 -18.35
C ASP A 275 3.15 -10.13 -17.07
N LEU A 276 4.15 -9.36 -16.62
CA LEU A 276 4.01 -8.50 -15.45
C LEU A 276 3.02 -7.36 -15.71
N ALA A 277 2.98 -6.80 -16.92
CA ALA A 277 2.00 -5.79 -17.28
C ALA A 277 0.57 -6.35 -17.21
N TYR A 278 0.33 -7.59 -17.66
CA TYR A 278 -0.95 -8.28 -17.46
C TYR A 278 -1.26 -8.48 -15.97
N GLN A 279 -0.30 -8.96 -15.18
CA GLN A 279 -0.49 -9.17 -13.74
C GLN A 279 -0.87 -7.87 -13.00
N VAL A 280 -0.24 -6.75 -13.35
CA VAL A 280 -0.56 -5.42 -12.82
C VAL A 280 -1.94 -4.91 -13.29
N ALA A 281 -2.36 -5.26 -14.50
CA ALA A 281 -3.64 -4.83 -15.06
C ALA A 281 -4.82 -5.65 -14.51
N LEU A 282 -4.70 -6.97 -14.42
CA LEU A 282 -5.81 -7.90 -14.17
C LEU A 282 -6.29 -7.96 -12.71
N ILE A 283 -5.40 -7.80 -11.72
CA ILE A 283 -5.76 -7.97 -10.30
C ILE A 283 -6.19 -6.63 -9.69
N ARG A 284 -7.51 -6.37 -9.71
CA ARG A 284 -8.13 -5.14 -9.21
C ARG A 284 -9.51 -5.38 -8.60
N PRO A 285 -9.98 -4.49 -7.70
CA PRO A 285 -11.37 -4.49 -7.25
C PRO A 285 -12.31 -4.44 -8.46
N GLY A 286 -13.17 -5.46 -8.62
CA GLY A 286 -14.18 -5.50 -9.67
C GLY A 286 -13.94 -6.50 -10.82
N VAL A 287 -12.68 -6.71 -11.24
CA VAL A 287 -12.36 -7.65 -12.35
C VAL A 287 -12.76 -9.10 -12.00
N GLY A 288 -12.77 -9.45 -10.70
CA GLY A 288 -13.18 -10.76 -10.20
C GLY A 288 -14.69 -10.94 -9.89
N VAL A 289 -15.52 -9.91 -10.14
CA VAL A 289 -16.99 -9.97 -9.98
C VAL A 289 -17.63 -10.67 -11.19
N GLN A 290 -17.06 -10.51 -12.38
CA GLN A 290 -17.31 -11.42 -13.48
C GLN A 290 -16.46 -12.67 -13.24
N GLY A 291 -17.05 -13.66 -12.57
CA GLY A 291 -16.41 -14.88 -12.07
C GLY A 291 -15.68 -15.79 -13.08
N SER A 292 -15.25 -15.28 -14.24
CA SER A 292 -14.50 -16.03 -15.24
C SER A 292 -13.42 -15.23 -15.98
N ALA A 293 -13.42 -13.88 -16.05
CA ALA A 293 -12.55 -13.17 -17.01
C ALA A 293 -11.05 -13.36 -16.74
N VAL A 294 -10.58 -13.20 -15.50
CA VAL A 294 -9.15 -13.42 -15.16
C VAL A 294 -8.76 -14.88 -15.36
N SER A 295 -9.63 -15.82 -14.98
CA SER A 295 -9.34 -17.26 -15.15
C SER A 295 -9.35 -17.67 -16.61
N GLN A 296 -10.30 -17.17 -17.40
CA GLN A 296 -10.34 -17.36 -18.86
C GLN A 296 -9.12 -16.76 -19.53
N PHE A 297 -8.65 -15.59 -19.08
CA PHE A 297 -7.41 -15.00 -19.59
C PHE A 297 -6.24 -15.94 -19.36
N VAL A 298 -6.07 -16.43 -18.12
CA VAL A 298 -4.98 -17.37 -17.77
C VAL A 298 -5.11 -18.66 -18.59
N GLU A 299 -6.31 -19.21 -18.73
CA GLU A 299 -6.57 -20.43 -19.50
C GLU A 299 -6.21 -20.27 -20.98
N ARG A 300 -6.64 -19.18 -21.61
CA ARG A 300 -6.30 -18.89 -23.02
C ARG A 300 -4.81 -18.58 -23.18
N TYR A 301 -4.25 -17.78 -22.28
CA TYR A 301 -2.87 -17.31 -22.40
C TYR A 301 -1.84 -18.41 -22.10
N ARG A 302 -2.09 -19.24 -21.08
CA ARG A 302 -1.13 -20.24 -20.59
C ARG A 302 -1.45 -21.66 -21.00
N HIS A 303 -2.73 -22.00 -21.09
CA HIS A 303 -3.16 -23.36 -21.42
C HIS A 303 -3.62 -23.48 -22.88
N GLY A 304 -3.64 -22.38 -23.63
CA GLY A 304 -3.94 -22.38 -25.06
C GLY A 304 -5.40 -22.73 -25.36
N ALA A 305 -6.32 -22.46 -24.44
CA ALA A 305 -7.74 -22.68 -24.69
C ALA A 305 -8.24 -21.83 -25.87
N GLU A 306 -9.01 -22.45 -26.74
CA GLU A 306 -9.59 -21.79 -27.91
C GLU A 306 -10.67 -20.79 -27.51
N TRP A 307 -10.80 -19.71 -28.29
CA TRP A 307 -11.89 -18.75 -28.18
C TRP A 307 -12.26 -18.24 -29.58
N GLU A 308 -13.52 -17.83 -29.72
CA GLU A 308 -14.03 -17.23 -30.95
C GLU A 308 -14.35 -15.75 -30.71
N TYR A 309 -14.27 -14.95 -31.78
CA TYR A 309 -14.70 -13.56 -31.77
C TYR A 309 -16.18 -13.49 -32.15
N ASP A 310 -16.93 -12.55 -31.58
CA ASP A 310 -18.32 -12.29 -32.00
C ASP A 310 -18.35 -11.63 -33.38
N HIS A 311 -17.27 -10.94 -33.77
CA HIS A 311 -17.09 -10.39 -35.10
C HIS A 311 -15.60 -10.30 -35.51
N PRO A 312 -15.22 -10.49 -36.80
CA PRO A 312 -13.83 -10.38 -37.26
C PRO A 312 -13.15 -9.02 -36.95
N LEU A 313 -13.93 -7.94 -36.86
CA LEU A 313 -13.40 -6.61 -36.51
C LEU A 313 -12.89 -6.50 -35.06
N GLU A 314 -13.23 -7.45 -34.19
CA GLU A 314 -12.69 -7.47 -32.82
C GLU A 314 -11.25 -7.97 -32.76
N GLU A 315 -10.80 -8.73 -33.76
CA GLU A 315 -9.53 -9.47 -33.73
C GLU A 315 -8.35 -8.54 -33.44
N ARG A 316 -8.27 -7.41 -34.14
CA ARG A 316 -7.18 -6.44 -33.98
C ARG A 316 -7.09 -5.86 -32.56
N ALA A 317 -8.22 -5.61 -31.92
CA ALA A 317 -8.27 -5.03 -30.58
C ALA A 317 -8.08 -6.09 -29.48
N LEU A 318 -8.68 -7.27 -29.65
CA LEU A 318 -8.79 -8.29 -28.61
C LEU A 318 -7.75 -9.42 -28.70
N ALA A 319 -7.03 -9.59 -29.82
CA ALA A 319 -5.97 -10.58 -29.95
C ALA A 319 -4.91 -10.44 -28.84
N ARG A 320 -4.47 -9.22 -28.55
CA ARG A 320 -3.48 -8.94 -27.49
C ARG A 320 -3.99 -9.17 -26.07
N GLY A 321 -5.30 -9.36 -25.87
CA GLY A 321 -5.90 -9.71 -24.59
C GLY A 321 -6.48 -11.12 -24.58
N TYR A 322 -6.17 -11.95 -25.59
CA TYR A 322 -6.72 -13.30 -25.74
C TYR A 322 -8.26 -13.30 -25.69
N GLY A 323 -8.88 -12.38 -26.42
CA GLY A 323 -10.35 -12.23 -26.47
C GLY A 323 -10.96 -11.53 -25.26
N ILE A 324 -10.14 -10.97 -24.35
CA ILE A 324 -10.58 -10.29 -23.12
C ILE A 324 -10.07 -8.85 -23.12
N ILE A 325 -10.91 -7.92 -22.69
CA ILE A 325 -10.55 -6.52 -22.52
C ILE A 325 -9.77 -6.39 -21.20
N VAL A 326 -8.47 -6.15 -21.32
CA VAL A 326 -7.57 -5.88 -20.19
C VAL A 326 -7.32 -4.37 -20.07
N TRP A 327 -7.11 -3.70 -21.21
CA TRP A 327 -6.68 -2.32 -21.24
C TRP A 327 -7.70 -1.34 -21.83
N GLN A 328 -7.57 -0.07 -21.44
CA GLN A 328 -8.39 1.03 -21.95
C GLN A 328 -8.16 1.28 -23.44
N GLU A 329 -6.90 1.19 -23.88
CA GLU A 329 -6.48 1.33 -25.26
C GLU A 329 -7.11 0.25 -26.16
N GLN A 330 -7.37 -0.96 -25.64
CA GLN A 330 -8.11 -1.99 -26.37
C GLN A 330 -9.55 -1.59 -26.63
N VAL A 331 -10.20 -0.88 -25.70
CA VAL A 331 -11.58 -0.41 -25.88
C VAL A 331 -11.66 0.71 -26.90
N VAL A 332 -10.73 1.67 -26.85
CA VAL A 332 -10.67 2.72 -27.87
C VAL A 332 -10.48 2.10 -29.25
N GLN A 333 -9.53 1.16 -29.38
CA GLN A 333 -9.28 0.42 -30.63
C GLN A 333 -10.52 -0.38 -31.09
N LEU A 334 -11.17 -1.09 -30.17
CA LEU A 334 -12.36 -1.90 -30.45
C LEU A 334 -13.52 -1.05 -30.96
N ILE A 335 -13.79 0.08 -30.32
CA ILE A 335 -14.83 1.01 -30.74
C ILE A 335 -14.50 1.54 -32.14
N THR A 336 -13.27 2.03 -32.37
CA THR A 336 -12.86 2.56 -33.67
C THR A 336 -12.95 1.51 -34.79
N ASP A 337 -12.47 0.28 -34.55
CA ASP A 337 -12.48 -0.78 -35.57
C ASP A 337 -13.91 -1.23 -35.92
N VAL A 338 -14.79 -1.36 -34.91
CA VAL A 338 -16.18 -1.83 -35.08
C VAL A 338 -17.08 -0.74 -35.65
N THR A 339 -16.88 0.53 -35.28
CA THR A 339 -17.82 1.62 -35.60
C THR A 339 -17.32 2.61 -36.66
N GLY A 340 -16.01 2.69 -36.87
CA GLY A 340 -15.39 3.73 -37.69
C GLY A 340 -15.31 5.11 -37.04
N LEU A 341 -15.65 5.25 -35.75
CA LEU A 341 -15.50 6.50 -35.01
C LEU A 341 -14.03 6.89 -34.82
N THR A 342 -13.80 8.20 -34.68
CA THR A 342 -12.45 8.73 -34.35
C THR A 342 -11.99 8.26 -32.97
N ALA A 343 -10.67 8.24 -32.75
CA ALA A 343 -10.11 7.85 -31.45
C ALA A 343 -10.60 8.77 -30.30
N ALA A 344 -10.81 10.06 -30.58
CA ALA A 344 -11.33 11.02 -29.60
C ALA A 344 -12.78 10.67 -29.17
N GLN A 345 -13.66 10.37 -30.14
CA GLN A 345 -15.03 9.94 -29.86
C GLN A 345 -15.07 8.59 -29.14
N ALA A 346 -14.20 7.65 -29.51
CA ALA A 346 -14.09 6.37 -28.84
C ALA A 346 -13.63 6.51 -27.37
N ASP A 347 -12.66 7.40 -27.09
CA ASP A 347 -12.25 7.71 -25.71
C ASP A 347 -13.37 8.41 -24.92
N GLU A 348 -14.18 9.26 -25.56
CA GLU A 348 -15.35 9.88 -24.93
C GLU A 348 -16.36 8.83 -24.45
N ILE A 349 -16.71 7.87 -25.32
CA ILE A 349 -17.58 6.73 -24.98
C ILE A 349 -16.98 5.98 -23.78
N ARG A 350 -15.69 5.64 -23.83
CA ARG A 350 -15.00 4.97 -22.72
C ARG A 350 -15.07 5.76 -21.41
N ARG A 351 -14.89 7.09 -21.45
CA ARG A 351 -14.99 7.96 -20.26
C ARG A 351 -16.40 7.98 -19.68
N ALA A 352 -17.43 7.92 -20.52
CA ALA A 352 -18.82 7.87 -20.06
C ALA A 352 -19.10 6.64 -19.20
N PHE A 353 -18.54 5.48 -19.55
CA PHE A 353 -18.64 4.27 -18.74
C PHE A 353 -17.96 4.37 -17.37
N ALA A 354 -17.00 5.28 -17.18
CA ALA A 354 -16.30 5.46 -15.91
C ALA A 354 -17.05 6.41 -14.94
N ARG A 355 -17.97 7.25 -15.44
CA ARG A 355 -18.79 8.15 -14.64
C ARG A 355 -20.00 7.39 -14.08
N SER A 356 -20.11 7.31 -12.77
CA SER A 356 -21.17 6.58 -12.07
C SER A 356 -22.57 6.99 -12.55
N ASN A 357 -23.38 6.00 -12.97
CA ASN A 357 -24.84 6.09 -13.17
C ASN A 357 -25.35 7.28 -14.00
N ASN A 358 -24.86 7.44 -15.23
CA ASN A 358 -25.60 8.23 -16.22
C ASN A 358 -26.14 7.31 -17.33
N GLU A 359 -27.21 6.59 -17.00
CA GLU A 359 -27.91 5.68 -17.94
C GLU A 359 -28.29 6.38 -19.24
N HIS A 360 -28.59 7.68 -19.18
CA HIS A 360 -28.90 8.49 -20.34
C HIS A 360 -27.70 8.68 -21.29
N LEU A 361 -26.50 8.96 -20.75
CA LEU A 361 -25.27 9.02 -21.56
C LEU A 361 -24.93 7.66 -22.18
N ILE A 362 -25.09 6.57 -21.43
CA ILE A 362 -24.82 5.22 -21.95
C ILE A 362 -25.78 4.89 -23.10
N ALA A 363 -27.07 5.25 -22.97
CA ALA A 363 -28.05 5.08 -24.05
C ALA A 363 -27.70 5.90 -25.30
N LEU A 364 -27.24 7.14 -25.13
CA LEU A 364 -26.79 7.98 -26.24
C LEU A 364 -25.59 7.36 -26.97
N HIS A 365 -24.59 6.89 -26.22
CA HIS A 365 -23.40 6.27 -26.81
C HIS A 365 -23.69 4.90 -27.43
N TRP A 366 -24.67 4.16 -26.93
CA TRP A 366 -25.16 2.94 -27.59
C TRP A 366 -25.71 3.24 -28.98
N GLU A 367 -26.51 4.30 -29.14
CA GLU A 367 -27.05 4.69 -30.45
C GLU A 367 -25.94 5.06 -31.44
N GLN A 368 -24.94 5.83 -31.00
CA GLN A 368 -23.76 6.17 -31.81
C GLN A 368 -22.97 4.91 -32.20
N PHE A 369 -22.75 4.00 -31.25
CA PHE A 369 -22.04 2.74 -31.49
C PHE A 369 -22.79 1.85 -32.49
N ARG A 370 -24.11 1.71 -32.32
CA ARG A 370 -24.98 0.91 -33.18
C ARG A 370 -24.97 1.40 -34.62
N GLU A 371 -25.12 2.70 -34.83
CA GLU A 371 -25.13 3.27 -36.18
C GLU A 371 -23.77 3.12 -36.88
N GLY A 372 -22.68 3.37 -36.15
CA GLY A 372 -21.32 3.14 -36.66
C GLY A 372 -21.09 1.67 -37.01
N ALA A 373 -21.47 0.75 -36.13
CA ALA A 373 -21.35 -0.70 -36.35
C ALA A 373 -22.14 -1.17 -37.58
N ARG A 374 -23.36 -0.64 -37.76
CA ARG A 374 -24.20 -0.89 -38.93
C ARG A 374 -23.53 -0.42 -40.23
N SER A 375 -22.89 0.76 -40.20
CA SER A 375 -22.16 1.30 -41.36
C SER A 375 -20.98 0.43 -41.80
N LYS A 376 -20.40 -0.33 -40.87
CA LYS A 376 -19.30 -1.29 -41.08
C LYS A 376 -19.76 -2.72 -41.38
N GLY A 377 -21.08 -2.95 -41.44
CA GLY A 377 -21.66 -4.26 -41.75
C GLY A 377 -21.74 -5.24 -40.58
N VAL A 378 -21.64 -4.75 -39.33
CA VAL A 378 -21.72 -5.59 -38.13
C VAL A 378 -23.20 -5.86 -37.77
N PRO A 379 -23.61 -7.13 -37.58
CA PRO A 379 -24.97 -7.46 -37.13
C PRO A 379 -25.29 -6.85 -35.76
N GLU A 380 -26.54 -6.44 -35.54
CA GLU A 380 -26.96 -5.76 -34.30
C GLU A 380 -26.75 -6.62 -33.05
N GLU A 381 -26.98 -7.94 -33.13
CA GLU A 381 -26.73 -8.88 -32.02
C GLU A 381 -25.24 -8.95 -31.64
N ALA A 382 -24.34 -8.97 -32.64
CA ALA A 382 -22.90 -8.92 -32.41
C ALA A 382 -22.50 -7.56 -31.82
N ALA A 383 -23.00 -6.46 -32.37
CA ALA A 383 -22.73 -5.11 -31.86
C ALA A 383 -23.17 -4.96 -30.39
N ARG A 384 -24.33 -5.52 -30.02
CA ARG A 384 -24.84 -5.50 -28.65
C ARG A 384 -23.95 -6.31 -27.69
N THR A 385 -23.52 -7.48 -28.14
CA THR A 385 -22.59 -8.32 -27.37
C THR A 385 -21.26 -7.62 -27.16
N ILE A 386 -20.70 -7.03 -28.21
CA ILE A 386 -19.44 -6.26 -28.16
C ILE A 386 -19.56 -5.06 -27.21
N PHE A 387 -20.63 -4.26 -27.33
CA PHE A 387 -20.84 -3.11 -26.47
C PHE A 387 -21.01 -3.51 -25.00
N ALA A 388 -21.65 -4.65 -24.72
CA ALA A 388 -21.79 -5.17 -23.36
C ALA A 388 -20.45 -5.63 -22.74
N LYS A 389 -19.42 -5.92 -23.55
CA LYS A 389 -18.06 -6.18 -23.03
C LYS A 389 -17.41 -4.90 -22.49
N ILE A 390 -17.78 -3.74 -23.02
CA ILE A 390 -17.23 -2.43 -22.61
C ILE A 390 -17.78 -2.08 -21.22
N ASN A 391 -16.88 -1.95 -20.25
CA ASN A 391 -17.23 -1.53 -18.89
C ASN A 391 -16.19 -0.55 -18.37
N GLY A 392 -16.61 0.48 -17.63
CA GLY A 392 -15.69 1.53 -17.14
C GLY A 392 -14.95 1.16 -15.86
N HIS A 393 -15.39 0.11 -15.18
CA HIS A 393 -14.93 -0.21 -13.83
C HIS A 393 -13.66 -1.06 -13.79
N TYR A 394 -13.31 -1.77 -14.88
CA TYR A 394 -12.30 -2.85 -14.82
C TYR A 394 -11.09 -2.64 -15.75
N MET A 395 -11.04 -1.57 -16.55
CA MET A 395 -10.00 -1.36 -17.56
C MET A 395 -8.83 -0.51 -17.04
N PHE A 396 -7.59 -0.92 -17.35
CA PHE A 396 -6.39 -0.16 -16.98
C PHE A 396 -5.67 0.45 -18.18
N PRO A 397 -5.00 1.60 -18.06
CA PRO A 397 -4.11 2.09 -19.11
C PRO A 397 -2.93 1.13 -19.39
N GLU A 398 -2.79 0.73 -20.64
CA GLU A 398 -1.76 -0.19 -21.13
C GLU A 398 -0.34 0.35 -20.90
N SER A 399 -0.13 1.59 -21.34
CA SER A 399 1.08 2.38 -21.15
C SER A 399 1.51 2.46 -19.68
N HIS A 400 0.55 2.71 -18.79
CA HIS A 400 0.78 2.78 -17.35
C HIS A 400 1.11 1.41 -16.74
N SER A 401 0.47 0.31 -17.18
CA SER A 401 0.87 -1.04 -16.72
C SER A 401 2.30 -1.39 -17.08
N HIS A 402 2.78 -1.02 -18.27
CA HIS A 402 4.16 -1.29 -18.66
C HIS A 402 5.16 -0.50 -17.80
N ALA A 403 4.91 0.80 -17.58
CA ALA A 403 5.76 1.62 -16.70
C ALA A 403 5.83 1.11 -15.26
N PHE A 404 4.71 0.59 -14.74
CA PHE A 404 4.68 0.00 -13.41
C PHE A 404 5.28 -1.41 -13.37
N ALA A 405 5.14 -2.20 -14.43
CA ALA A 405 5.76 -3.51 -14.54
C ALA A 405 7.29 -3.44 -14.48
N ILE A 406 7.92 -2.46 -15.14
CA ILE A 406 9.38 -2.29 -15.06
C ILE A 406 9.82 -1.87 -13.65
N THR A 407 9.08 -0.98 -12.99
CA THR A 407 9.40 -0.55 -11.62
C THR A 407 9.28 -1.72 -10.63
N ALA A 408 8.22 -2.51 -10.78
CA ALA A 408 8.02 -3.73 -9.98
C ALA A 408 9.12 -4.77 -10.25
N TYR A 409 9.53 -4.93 -11.51
CA TYR A 409 10.63 -5.81 -11.90
C TYR A 409 11.97 -5.38 -11.30
N GLN A 410 12.29 -4.09 -11.33
CA GLN A 410 13.51 -3.55 -10.72
C GLN A 410 13.54 -3.77 -9.20
N ALA A 411 12.41 -3.55 -8.52
CA ALA A 411 12.28 -3.87 -7.09
C ALA A 411 12.43 -5.37 -6.82
N ALA A 412 11.88 -6.23 -7.69
CA ALA A 412 12.05 -7.67 -7.61
C ALA A 412 13.49 -8.12 -7.83
N TRP A 413 14.18 -7.51 -8.79
CA TRP A 413 15.60 -7.76 -9.05
C TRP A 413 16.45 -7.42 -7.83
N LEU A 414 16.22 -6.27 -7.19
CA LEU A 414 16.90 -5.91 -5.94
C LEU A 414 16.62 -6.91 -4.83
N LYS A 415 15.36 -7.35 -4.65
CA LYS A 415 15.04 -8.39 -3.66
C LYS A 415 15.75 -9.72 -3.95
N CYS A 416 15.89 -10.09 -5.22
CA CYS A 416 16.51 -11.34 -5.65
C CYS A 416 18.03 -11.33 -5.43
N TYR A 417 18.71 -10.24 -5.77
CA TYR A 417 20.18 -10.16 -5.78
C TYR A 417 20.79 -9.44 -4.57
N TYR A 418 20.05 -8.49 -3.99
CA TYR A 418 20.46 -7.66 -2.85
C TYR A 418 19.38 -7.66 -1.75
N PRO A 419 18.99 -8.84 -1.23
CA PRO A 419 17.88 -8.96 -0.27
C PRO A 419 18.12 -8.15 1.00
N LEU A 420 19.35 -8.09 1.52
CA LEU A 420 19.67 -7.33 2.72
C LEU A 420 19.32 -5.84 2.55
N GLU A 421 19.84 -5.21 1.50
CA GLU A 421 19.60 -3.80 1.19
C GLU A 421 18.12 -3.53 0.89
N PHE A 422 17.48 -4.44 0.14
CA PHE A 422 16.05 -4.38 -0.13
C PHE A 422 15.22 -4.35 1.15
N PHE A 423 15.49 -5.23 2.12
CA PHE A 423 14.73 -5.29 3.37
C PHE A 423 15.06 -4.13 4.31
N VAL A 424 16.31 -3.65 4.37
CA VAL A 424 16.64 -2.42 5.12
C VAL A 424 15.84 -1.24 4.57
N ALA A 425 15.87 -1.02 3.26
CA ALA A 425 15.14 0.06 2.61
C ALA A 425 13.62 -0.11 2.74
N LEU A 426 13.10 -1.34 2.64
CA LEU A 426 11.69 -1.63 2.82
C LEU A 426 11.21 -1.25 4.22
N MET A 427 12.00 -1.56 5.25
CA MET A 427 11.69 -1.19 6.64
C MET A 427 11.70 0.33 6.82
N ASN A 428 12.74 1.00 6.34
CA ASN A 428 12.92 2.44 6.50
C ASN A 428 11.87 3.30 5.79
N ASN A 429 11.22 2.75 4.77
CA ASN A 429 10.21 3.46 3.99
C ASN A 429 8.75 3.15 4.41
N GLN A 430 8.54 2.34 5.45
CA GLN A 430 7.19 2.06 5.98
C GLN A 430 6.47 3.33 6.48
N PRO A 431 5.12 3.37 6.43
CA PRO A 431 4.21 2.30 6.01
C PRO A 431 4.12 2.15 4.48
N MET A 432 4.28 0.92 3.98
CA MET A 432 4.13 0.56 2.57
C MET A 432 3.52 -0.83 2.42
N GLY A 433 2.63 -0.98 1.44
CA GLY A 433 2.11 -2.30 1.05
C GLY A 433 1.04 -2.87 1.97
N PHE A 434 0.96 -4.21 2.00
CA PHE A 434 -0.18 -4.95 2.58
C PHE A 434 0.10 -5.56 3.96
N TYR A 435 1.37 -5.65 4.35
CA TYR A 435 1.81 -6.53 5.43
C TYR A 435 2.39 -5.74 6.61
N PRO A 436 2.17 -6.18 7.86
CA PRO A 436 2.80 -5.60 9.03
C PRO A 436 4.31 -5.90 9.05
N LEU A 437 5.05 -5.16 9.89
CA LEU A 437 6.50 -5.30 10.02
C LEU A 437 6.94 -6.73 10.35
N GLU A 438 6.19 -7.44 11.21
CA GLU A 438 6.49 -8.82 11.55
C GLU A 438 6.54 -9.71 10.30
N THR A 439 5.51 -9.63 9.45
CA THR A 439 5.40 -10.45 8.23
C THR A 439 6.51 -10.12 7.24
N LEU A 440 6.87 -8.83 7.10
CA LEU A 440 8.01 -8.43 6.25
C LEU A 440 9.34 -9.00 6.77
N LYS A 441 9.50 -9.04 8.10
CA LYS A 441 10.67 -9.65 8.74
C LYS A 441 10.66 -11.19 8.61
N GLN A 442 9.51 -11.85 8.69
CA GLN A 442 9.44 -13.30 8.41
C GLN A 442 9.79 -13.60 6.96
N ASP A 443 9.32 -12.77 6.03
CA ASP A 443 9.70 -12.88 4.62
C ASP A 443 11.22 -12.70 4.46
N ALA A 444 11.83 -11.71 5.09
CA ALA A 444 13.29 -11.53 5.10
C ALA A 444 14.06 -12.75 5.63
N ARG A 445 13.54 -13.40 6.68
CA ARG A 445 14.11 -14.63 7.24
C ARG A 445 14.10 -15.78 6.21
N ARG A 446 13.09 -15.88 5.34
CA ARG A 446 13.05 -16.86 4.23
C ARG A 446 14.13 -16.60 3.18
N PHE A 447 14.55 -15.35 3.02
CA PHE A 447 15.71 -14.96 2.20
C PHE A 447 17.05 -15.06 2.96
N GLY A 448 17.06 -15.63 4.16
CA GLY A 448 18.26 -15.80 4.97
C GLY A 448 18.76 -14.51 5.63
N ILE A 449 17.93 -13.47 5.71
CA ILE A 449 18.29 -12.17 6.29
C ILE A 449 17.75 -12.09 7.73
N PRO A 450 18.62 -12.22 8.75
CA PRO A 450 18.20 -12.11 10.14
C PRO A 450 17.98 -10.65 10.55
N PHE A 451 17.15 -10.44 11.57
CA PHE A 451 16.93 -9.14 12.20
C PHE A 451 17.62 -9.08 13.55
N ARG A 452 18.19 -7.92 13.87
CA ARG A 452 18.77 -7.63 15.18
C ARG A 452 17.95 -6.54 15.86
N ASN A 453 17.72 -6.70 17.16
CA ASN A 453 17.13 -5.69 18.02
C ASN A 453 17.84 -4.33 17.86
N PRO A 454 17.19 -3.20 18.20
CA PRO A 454 17.90 -1.94 18.33
C PRO A 454 19.08 -2.06 19.29
N CYS A 455 20.07 -1.18 19.19
CA CYS A 455 21.20 -1.10 20.11
C CYS A 455 21.68 0.34 20.21
N VAL A 456 21.74 0.91 21.42
CA VAL A 456 22.10 2.33 21.59
C VAL A 456 23.52 2.67 21.09
N ASN A 457 24.41 1.68 21.05
CA ASN A 457 25.79 1.84 20.61
C ASN A 457 26.03 1.45 19.13
N ARG A 458 25.10 0.74 18.48
CA ARG A 458 25.28 0.22 17.11
C ARG A 458 24.19 0.65 16.12
N SER A 459 22.96 0.88 16.58
CA SER A 459 21.87 1.31 15.71
C SER A 459 22.01 2.77 15.31
N GLU A 460 21.56 3.09 14.11
CA GLU A 460 21.35 4.47 13.68
C GLU A 460 19.90 4.89 13.96
N VAL A 461 19.55 6.10 13.53
CA VAL A 461 18.17 6.59 13.58
C VAL A 461 17.23 5.62 12.87
N ARG A 462 17.59 5.23 11.64
CA ARG A 462 16.89 4.27 10.78
C ARG A 462 17.61 2.91 10.78
N CYS A 463 16.98 1.89 10.20
CA CYS A 463 17.59 0.57 10.06
C CYS A 463 18.84 0.66 9.18
N ARG A 464 19.81 -0.23 9.45
CA ARG A 464 21.04 -0.34 8.65
C ARG A 464 21.45 -1.80 8.45
N PRO A 465 22.23 -2.10 7.39
CA PRO A 465 22.88 -3.40 7.27
C PRO A 465 23.99 -3.56 8.32
N GLU A 466 24.10 -4.75 8.90
CA GLU A 466 25.14 -5.10 9.87
C GLU A 466 25.45 -6.59 9.81
N GLU A 467 26.66 -6.97 9.38
CA GLU A 467 27.13 -8.37 9.35
C GLU A 467 26.13 -9.34 8.67
N GLY A 468 25.51 -8.91 7.57
CA GLY A 468 24.50 -9.71 6.85
C GLY A 468 23.08 -9.66 7.46
N ALA A 469 22.86 -8.87 8.50
CA ALA A 469 21.59 -8.72 9.21
C ALA A 469 21.00 -7.31 9.08
N VAL A 470 19.69 -7.18 9.24
CA VAL A 470 19.02 -5.89 9.43
C VAL A 470 19.14 -5.48 10.90
N ARG A 471 19.91 -4.44 11.21
CA ARG A 471 19.90 -3.82 12.53
C ARG A 471 18.76 -2.81 12.59
N MET A 472 17.81 -3.03 13.50
CA MET A 472 16.68 -2.13 13.70
C MET A 472 17.15 -0.72 14.10
N GLY A 473 16.56 0.30 13.48
CA GLY A 473 16.78 1.70 13.84
C GLY A 473 16.12 2.07 15.16
N LEU A 474 16.69 3.06 15.87
CA LEU A 474 16.14 3.53 17.14
C LEU A 474 14.73 4.12 16.98
N VAL A 475 14.41 4.70 15.82
CA VAL A 475 13.10 5.32 15.54
C VAL A 475 11.93 4.33 15.57
N PHE A 476 12.19 3.04 15.35
CA PHE A 476 11.17 1.98 15.40
C PHE A 476 10.77 1.63 16.83
N THR A 477 11.51 2.09 17.83
CA THR A 477 11.13 1.90 19.22
C THR A 477 10.08 2.91 19.60
N LYS A 478 8.94 2.41 20.09
CA LYS A 478 7.84 3.22 20.61
C LYS A 478 8.34 4.26 21.62
N ASP A 479 7.73 5.44 21.62
CA ASP A 479 8.03 6.57 22.52
C ASP A 479 9.38 7.26 22.29
N VAL A 480 10.28 6.71 21.45
CA VAL A 480 11.54 7.37 21.06
C VAL A 480 11.29 8.43 19.98
N GLY A 481 10.69 8.03 18.85
CA GLY A 481 10.49 8.93 17.72
C GLY A 481 11.81 9.46 17.12
N GLU A 482 11.71 10.28 16.07
CA GLU A 482 12.89 10.67 15.29
C GLU A 482 13.81 11.65 16.04
N ALA A 483 13.25 12.56 16.84
CA ALA A 483 14.02 13.56 17.57
C ALA A 483 14.93 12.93 18.63
N TRP A 484 14.42 12.00 19.46
CA TRP A 484 15.25 11.31 20.44
C TRP A 484 16.25 10.37 19.79
N ALA A 485 15.86 9.67 18.72
CA ALA A 485 16.76 8.79 17.98
C ALA A 485 17.97 9.56 17.42
N LYS A 486 17.74 10.73 16.79
CA LYS A 486 18.81 11.62 16.32
C LYS A 486 19.70 12.08 17.45
N ARG A 487 19.11 12.54 18.56
CA ARG A 487 19.88 13.00 19.74
C ARG A 487 20.76 11.89 20.33
N ILE A 488 20.27 10.66 20.44
CA ILE A 488 21.08 9.52 20.92
C ILE A 488 22.28 9.30 19.99
N VAL A 489 22.05 9.27 18.67
CA VAL A 489 23.12 9.03 17.70
C VAL A 489 24.16 10.16 17.72
N GLU A 490 23.73 11.42 17.68
CA GLU A 490 24.63 12.58 17.69
C GLU A 490 25.45 12.66 18.98
N GLU A 491 24.83 12.41 20.14
CA GLU A 491 25.52 12.40 21.43
C GLU A 491 26.54 11.26 21.53
N ARG A 492 26.23 10.08 20.98
CA ARG A 492 27.15 8.94 20.87
C ARG A 492 28.34 9.28 19.98
N GLU A 493 28.13 9.91 18.83
CA GLU A 493 29.20 10.27 17.89
C GLU A 493 30.13 11.34 18.46
N ARG A 494 29.60 12.30 19.21
CA ARG A 494 30.40 13.37 19.82
C ARG A 494 31.17 12.94 21.05
N HIS A 495 30.58 12.09 21.90
CA HIS A 495 31.11 11.79 23.24
C HIS A 495 31.45 10.30 23.46
N GLY A 496 31.38 9.48 22.42
CA GLY A 496 31.71 8.04 22.46
C GLY A 496 30.54 7.15 22.89
N ALA A 497 30.78 5.84 22.89
CA ALA A 497 29.79 4.83 23.25
C ALA A 497 29.25 5.02 24.69
N TYR A 498 27.99 4.64 24.90
CA TYR A 498 27.38 4.60 26.23
C TYR A 498 27.90 3.40 27.01
N THR A 499 28.22 3.61 28.28
CA THR A 499 28.72 2.56 29.19
C THR A 499 27.62 1.88 29.99
N ASP A 500 26.60 2.64 30.38
CA ASP A 500 25.46 2.16 31.17
C ASP A 500 24.18 2.93 30.80
N THR A 501 23.03 2.45 31.29
CA THR A 501 21.72 3.06 31.01
C THR A 501 21.63 4.48 31.57
N GLY A 502 22.23 4.72 32.73
CA GLY A 502 22.26 6.04 33.36
C GLY A 502 23.11 7.05 32.59
N ASP A 503 24.20 6.63 31.95
CA ASP A 503 25.05 7.47 31.11
C ASP A 503 24.27 8.05 29.93
N LEU A 504 23.48 7.20 29.26
CA LEU A 504 22.58 7.64 28.21
C LEU A 504 21.58 8.66 28.73
N VAL A 505 20.92 8.40 29.87
CA VAL A 505 19.92 9.30 30.44
C VAL A 505 20.53 10.66 30.84
N ARG A 506 21.73 10.68 31.43
CA ARG A 506 22.42 11.91 31.81
C ARG A 506 22.82 12.75 30.59
N ARG A 507 23.37 12.10 29.55
CA ARG A 507 23.87 12.78 28.33
C ARG A 507 22.72 13.28 27.45
N THR A 508 21.71 12.46 27.25
CA THR A 508 20.62 12.76 26.31
C THR A 508 19.40 13.39 26.97
N GLY A 509 19.17 13.24 28.27
CA GLY A 509 17.95 13.72 28.91
C GLY A 509 16.65 13.10 28.35
N ILE A 510 16.76 11.91 27.76
CA ILE A 510 15.63 11.18 27.18
C ILE A 510 14.53 10.90 28.22
N THR A 511 13.28 10.81 27.75
CA THR A 511 12.12 10.59 28.61
C THR A 511 12.11 9.20 29.22
N GLU A 512 11.42 9.04 30.36
CA GLU A 512 11.27 7.75 31.04
C GLU A 512 10.66 6.68 30.14
N GLN A 513 9.60 7.07 29.44
CA GLN A 513 8.84 6.17 28.57
C GLN A 513 9.72 5.65 27.44
N ALA A 514 10.53 6.52 26.84
CA ALA A 514 11.46 6.12 25.79
C ALA A 514 12.56 5.18 26.31
N VAL A 515 13.08 5.38 27.53
CA VAL A 515 14.05 4.46 28.14
C VAL A 515 13.42 3.10 28.45
N LEU A 516 12.20 3.09 29.00
CA LEU A 516 11.43 1.87 29.23
C LEU A 516 11.24 1.09 27.92
N SER A 517 10.88 1.78 26.86
CA SER A 517 10.68 1.17 25.54
C SER A 517 12.00 0.68 24.92
N LEU A 518 13.10 1.42 25.06
CA LEU A 518 14.44 0.98 24.62
C LEU A 518 14.92 -0.27 25.36
N ALA A 519 14.69 -0.34 26.67
CA ALA A 519 15.04 -1.53 27.46
C ALA A 519 14.19 -2.73 27.06
N LYS A 520 12.87 -2.56 26.91
CA LYS A 520 11.98 -3.62 26.40
C LYS A 520 12.37 -4.09 24.99
N ALA A 521 12.84 -3.19 24.14
CA ALA A 521 13.29 -3.49 22.78
C ALA A 521 14.62 -4.27 22.72
N GLY A 522 15.37 -4.36 23.82
CA GLY A 522 16.71 -4.93 23.85
C GLY A 522 17.82 -3.97 23.44
N ALA A 523 17.55 -2.65 23.43
CA ALA A 523 18.54 -1.66 23.02
C ALA A 523 19.77 -1.57 23.93
N PHE A 524 19.63 -2.04 25.18
CA PHE A 524 20.69 -2.05 26.19
C PHE A 524 21.36 -3.41 26.37
N ASP A 525 20.99 -4.46 25.64
CA ASP A 525 21.53 -5.83 25.83
C ASP A 525 23.06 -5.92 25.65
N GLY A 526 23.67 -4.94 24.96
CA GLY A 526 25.12 -4.85 24.80
C GLY A 526 25.87 -4.13 25.94
N ILE A 527 25.15 -3.44 26.84
CA ILE A 527 25.73 -2.67 27.96
C ILE A 527 25.19 -3.08 29.33
N ALA A 528 24.01 -3.69 29.37
CA ALA A 528 23.38 -4.22 30.58
C ALA A 528 23.24 -5.73 30.45
N SER A 529 23.65 -6.45 31.50
CA SER A 529 23.50 -7.91 31.59
C SER A 529 22.05 -8.36 31.82
N ASN A 530 21.17 -7.44 32.22
CA ASN A 530 19.82 -7.72 32.65
C ASN A 530 18.91 -6.53 32.34
N ARG A 531 17.83 -6.78 31.60
CA ARG A 531 16.90 -5.71 31.18
C ARG A 531 16.10 -5.15 32.37
N ARG A 532 15.80 -5.94 33.40
CA ARG A 532 15.12 -5.44 34.61
C ARG A 532 16.04 -4.56 35.45
N GLU A 533 17.32 -4.88 35.52
CA GLU A 533 18.32 -4.02 36.16
C GLU A 533 18.50 -2.71 35.38
N ALA A 534 18.56 -2.76 34.05
CA ALA A 534 18.61 -1.56 33.21
C ALA A 534 17.41 -0.62 33.46
N LEU A 535 16.21 -1.17 33.61
CA LEU A 535 15.00 -0.42 33.96
C LEU A 535 15.09 0.21 35.36
N TRP A 536 15.62 -0.54 36.33
CA TRP A 536 15.84 -0.03 37.68
C TRP A 536 16.83 1.14 37.69
N GLU A 537 17.94 1.01 36.97
CA GLU A 537 18.96 2.06 36.84
C GLU A 537 18.44 3.32 36.15
N ALA A 538 17.61 3.15 35.12
CA ALA A 538 16.96 4.26 34.43
C ALA A 538 16.08 5.09 35.38
N GLY A 539 15.33 4.44 36.26
CA GLY A 539 14.45 5.09 37.23
C GLY A 539 15.20 5.87 38.32
N LEU A 540 16.43 5.47 38.63
CA LEU A 540 17.27 6.12 39.65
C LEU A 540 18.09 7.31 39.13
N THR A 541 18.15 7.50 37.82
CA THR A 541 19.04 8.51 37.22
C THR A 541 18.38 9.88 37.16
N VAL A 542 19.05 10.88 37.73
CA VAL A 542 18.62 12.29 37.67
C VAL A 542 18.76 12.81 36.24
N ARG A 543 17.64 13.22 35.64
CA ARG A 543 17.61 13.85 34.32
C ARG A 543 18.12 15.29 34.39
N PRO A 544 18.78 15.80 33.34
CA PRO A 544 19.11 17.22 33.26
C PRO A 544 17.84 18.07 33.39
N GLY A 545 17.76 18.92 34.41
CA GLY A 545 16.65 19.85 34.56
C GLY A 545 16.66 20.90 33.44
N GLY A 546 15.49 21.23 32.88
CA GLY A 546 15.34 22.16 31.75
C GLY A 546 15.80 23.60 32.00
N ASN A 547 16.24 23.95 33.21
CA ASN A 547 16.60 25.31 33.62
C ASN A 547 18.13 25.55 33.72
N GLY A 548 18.96 24.80 32.98
CA GLY A 548 20.41 25.03 32.95
C GLY A 548 21.15 24.68 34.25
N GLN A 549 20.48 23.98 35.17
CA GLN A 549 21.10 23.49 36.39
C GLN A 549 21.98 22.29 36.06
N ARG A 550 23.31 22.45 36.18
CA ARG A 550 24.26 21.37 35.97
C ARG A 550 24.01 20.26 37.00
N ALA A 551 23.76 19.05 36.52
CA ALA A 551 23.66 17.88 37.38
C ALA A 551 25.01 17.68 38.09
N LEU A 552 25.00 17.65 39.42
CA LEU A 552 26.17 17.26 40.20
C LEU A 552 26.46 15.78 39.90
N SER A 553 27.69 15.48 39.47
CA SER A 553 28.16 14.11 39.27
C SER A 553 28.38 13.47 40.64
N LEU A 554 27.31 13.00 41.27
CA LEU A 554 27.38 12.15 42.44
C LEU A 554 27.69 10.74 41.95
N ALA A 555 28.89 10.25 42.26
CA ALA A 555 29.24 8.85 42.03
C ALA A 555 28.27 7.97 42.82
N ARG A 556 27.55 7.08 42.13
CA ARG A 556 26.59 6.17 42.78
C ARG A 556 27.35 5.09 43.55
N THR A 557 26.93 4.84 44.78
CA THR A 557 27.44 3.77 45.66
C THR A 557 26.47 2.60 45.82
N GLU A 558 25.22 2.73 45.38
CA GLU A 558 24.20 1.66 45.48
C GLU A 558 24.19 0.80 44.21
N SER A 559 24.45 -0.51 44.36
CA SER A 559 24.27 -1.48 43.28
C SER A 559 22.79 -1.74 43.04
N ALA A 560 22.40 -2.08 41.80
CA ALA A 560 21.06 -2.59 41.55
C ALA A 560 20.77 -3.80 42.46
N ALA A 561 19.53 -3.93 42.93
CA ALA A 561 19.09 -5.18 43.55
C ALA A 561 19.23 -6.30 42.50
N ALA A 562 19.69 -7.49 42.90
CA ALA A 562 19.79 -8.64 42.00
C ALA A 562 18.36 -9.07 41.58
N LEU A 563 17.93 -8.61 40.42
CA LEU A 563 16.62 -8.93 39.85
C LEU A 563 16.80 -10.11 38.89
N THR A 564 15.84 -11.04 38.84
CA THR A 564 15.84 -12.04 37.77
C THR A 564 15.56 -11.36 36.44
N ASP A 565 16.35 -11.63 35.40
CA ASP A 565 16.12 -11.07 34.06
C ASP A 565 14.79 -11.56 33.45
N PHE A 566 14.36 -10.94 32.36
CA PHE A 566 13.23 -11.43 31.59
C PHE A 566 13.49 -12.81 31.02
N ASP A 567 12.51 -13.71 31.15
CA ASP A 567 12.53 -14.96 30.38
C ASP A 567 12.31 -14.69 28.88
N ALA A 568 12.54 -15.71 28.03
CA ALA A 568 12.42 -15.55 26.58
C ALA A 568 11.01 -15.11 26.12
N ARG A 569 9.96 -15.49 26.85
CA ARG A 569 8.58 -15.12 26.53
C ARG A 569 8.31 -13.68 26.95
N GLU A 570 8.79 -13.26 28.12
CA GLU A 570 8.70 -11.88 28.59
C GLU A 570 9.47 -10.91 27.68
N GLN A 571 10.67 -11.29 27.22
CA GLN A 571 11.45 -10.54 26.23
C GLN A 571 10.65 -10.34 24.94
N MET A 572 10.12 -11.43 24.39
CA MET A 572 9.29 -11.38 23.18
C MET A 572 8.05 -10.48 23.37
N ILE A 573 7.35 -10.57 24.50
CA ILE A 573 6.17 -9.73 24.79
C ILE A 573 6.56 -8.25 24.82
N GLY A 574 7.65 -7.92 25.52
CA GLY A 574 8.17 -6.56 25.58
C GLY A 574 8.54 -6.02 24.21
N GLU A 575 9.16 -6.85 23.38
CA GLU A 575 9.57 -6.48 22.02
C GLU A 575 8.37 -6.25 21.10
N TYR A 576 7.35 -7.11 21.09
CA TYR A 576 6.12 -6.85 20.32
C TYR A 576 5.39 -5.58 20.77
N GLU A 577 5.40 -5.28 22.07
CA GLU A 577 4.73 -4.09 22.62
C GLU A 577 5.36 -2.77 22.12
N VAL A 578 6.68 -2.77 21.88
CA VAL A 578 7.45 -1.54 21.61
C VAL A 578 8.07 -1.46 20.23
N LEU A 579 8.22 -2.59 19.52
CA LEU A 579 8.75 -2.68 18.15
C LEU A 579 7.71 -3.14 17.14
N GLU A 580 6.54 -3.61 17.59
CA GLU A 580 5.51 -4.23 16.74
C GLU A 580 5.98 -5.50 16.00
N LEU A 581 7.17 -6.01 16.32
CA LEU A 581 7.76 -7.22 15.76
C LEU A 581 8.72 -7.86 16.77
N TYR A 582 9.01 -9.15 16.58
CA TYR A 582 10.00 -9.89 17.37
C TYR A 582 11.21 -10.24 16.48
N PRO A 583 12.36 -9.53 16.59
CA PRO A 583 13.49 -9.70 15.68
C PRO A 583 14.05 -11.12 15.60
N LYS A 584 14.08 -11.83 16.75
CA LYS A 584 14.76 -13.12 16.88
C LYS A 584 13.96 -14.33 16.35
N GLY A 585 12.63 -14.27 16.27
CA GLY A 585 11.81 -15.44 15.95
C GLY A 585 10.38 -15.08 15.55
N HIS A 586 9.39 -15.88 15.96
CA HIS A 586 7.96 -15.63 15.74
C HIS A 586 7.15 -16.02 16.97
N LEU A 587 6.00 -15.37 17.21
CA LEU A 587 5.08 -15.71 18.31
C LEU A 587 4.71 -17.20 18.32
N MET A 588 4.47 -17.77 17.14
CA MET A 588 4.04 -19.16 17.03
C MET A 588 5.09 -20.15 17.53
N GLU A 589 6.38 -19.80 17.60
CA GLU A 589 7.42 -20.66 18.19
C GLU A 589 7.13 -20.97 19.68
N PHE A 590 6.49 -20.03 20.40
CA PHE A 590 6.08 -20.20 21.80
C PHE A 590 4.69 -20.83 21.94
N VAL A 591 3.81 -20.61 20.96
CA VAL A 591 2.44 -21.14 21.00
C VAL A 591 2.39 -22.59 20.54
N ARG A 592 3.17 -22.96 19.51
CA ARG A 592 3.17 -24.30 18.88
C ARG A 592 3.28 -25.45 19.88
N PRO A 593 4.14 -25.42 20.92
CA PRO A 593 4.23 -26.51 21.89
C PRO A 593 2.98 -26.71 22.75
N THR A 594 2.14 -25.67 22.87
CA THR A 594 0.88 -25.71 23.64
C THR A 594 -0.31 -26.19 22.82
N LEU A 595 -0.18 -26.21 21.49
CA LEU A 595 -1.22 -26.66 20.58
C LEU A 595 -1.30 -28.19 20.55
N ALA A 596 -2.48 -28.71 20.22
CA ALA A 596 -2.66 -30.14 20.07
C ALA A 596 -1.86 -30.67 18.86
N ARG A 597 -1.40 -31.92 18.93
CA ARG A 597 -0.57 -32.56 17.88
C ARG A 597 -1.23 -32.66 16.49
N HIS A 598 -2.55 -32.49 16.41
CA HIS A 598 -3.28 -32.50 15.14
C HIS A 598 -3.26 -31.13 14.43
N VAL A 599 -2.87 -30.06 15.12
CA VAL A 599 -2.74 -28.72 14.54
C VAL A 599 -1.47 -28.66 13.69
N ARG A 600 -1.65 -28.47 12.38
CA ARG A 600 -0.58 -28.46 11.39
C ARG A 600 0.05 -27.07 11.24
N SER A 601 1.31 -27.07 10.82
CA SER A 601 2.03 -25.89 10.33
C SER A 601 1.69 -25.61 8.86
N SER A 602 1.97 -24.38 8.41
CA SER A 602 1.82 -23.95 7.02
C SER A 602 2.50 -24.91 6.02
N VAL A 603 3.73 -25.33 6.31
CA VAL A 603 4.52 -26.27 5.47
C VAL A 603 3.89 -27.66 5.42
N GLU A 604 3.25 -28.12 6.49
CA GLU A 604 2.54 -29.39 6.48
C GLU A 604 1.24 -29.31 5.67
N VAL A 605 0.56 -28.17 5.69
CA VAL A 605 -0.69 -27.95 4.94
C VAL A 605 -0.44 -28.01 3.43
N GLU A 606 0.65 -27.43 2.94
CA GLU A 606 1.02 -27.48 1.51
C GLU A 606 1.18 -28.92 0.98
N LYS A 607 1.55 -29.85 1.86
CA LYS A 607 1.76 -31.27 1.52
C LYS A 607 0.49 -32.12 1.53
N LEU A 608 -0.63 -31.59 2.02
CA LEU A 608 -1.91 -32.32 2.08
C LEU A 608 -2.64 -32.30 0.74
N ASP A 609 -3.47 -33.31 0.48
CA ASP A 609 -4.26 -33.41 -0.75
C ASP A 609 -5.53 -32.56 -0.73
N GLU A 610 -6.13 -32.34 -1.91
CA GLU A 610 -7.43 -31.67 -2.06
C GLU A 610 -8.50 -32.33 -1.18
N GLY A 611 -9.29 -31.53 -0.48
CA GLY A 611 -10.39 -31.99 0.36
C GLY A 611 -9.98 -32.61 1.69
N ALA A 612 -8.68 -32.71 1.99
CA ALA A 612 -8.21 -33.23 3.27
C ALA A 612 -8.67 -32.34 4.43
N ALA A 613 -9.20 -32.95 5.49
CA ALA A 613 -9.54 -32.23 6.72
C ALA A 613 -8.25 -31.77 7.43
N VAL A 614 -8.20 -30.50 7.83
CA VAL A 614 -7.01 -29.90 8.44
C VAL A 614 -7.39 -28.92 9.54
N THR A 615 -6.57 -28.91 10.59
CA THR A 615 -6.58 -27.87 11.62
C THR A 615 -5.27 -27.10 11.53
N VAL A 616 -5.36 -25.78 11.45
CA VAL A 616 -4.20 -24.87 11.36
C VAL A 616 -4.34 -23.78 12.40
N ALA A 617 -3.23 -23.26 12.89
CA ALA A 617 -3.23 -22.12 13.79
C ALA A 617 -2.17 -21.10 13.37
N GLY A 618 -2.52 -19.82 13.50
CA GLY A 618 -1.64 -18.73 13.12
C GLY A 618 -2.20 -17.36 13.47
N TRP A 619 -1.40 -16.33 13.22
CA TRP A 619 -1.79 -14.94 13.39
C TRP A 619 -2.49 -14.42 12.13
N PRO A 620 -3.73 -13.92 12.18
CA PRO A 620 -4.34 -13.24 11.05
C PRO A 620 -3.61 -11.92 10.74
N VAL A 621 -2.84 -11.89 9.65
CA VAL A 621 -1.99 -10.74 9.28
C VAL A 621 -2.65 -9.81 8.25
N ALA A 622 -3.49 -10.36 7.37
CA ALA A 622 -4.18 -9.60 6.33
C ALA A 622 -5.61 -10.10 6.11
N ARG A 623 -6.56 -9.18 5.93
CA ARG A 623 -7.96 -9.50 5.60
C ARG A 623 -8.40 -8.78 4.33
N GLN A 624 -9.06 -9.49 3.44
CA GLN A 624 -9.55 -8.96 2.17
C GLN A 624 -11.06 -9.20 2.05
N HIS A 625 -11.79 -8.11 1.82
CA HIS A 625 -13.24 -8.12 1.63
C HIS A 625 -13.58 -7.72 0.19
N PRO A 626 -13.53 -8.65 -0.78
CA PRO A 626 -13.91 -8.34 -2.15
C PRO A 626 -15.37 -7.88 -2.24
N ARG A 627 -15.59 -6.74 -2.88
CA ARG A 627 -16.94 -6.23 -3.18
C ARG A 627 -17.63 -7.16 -4.18
N GLY A 628 -18.86 -7.58 -3.88
CA GLY A 628 -19.71 -8.34 -4.81
C GLY A 628 -19.77 -9.87 -4.66
N ARG A 629 -19.02 -10.48 -3.73
CA ARG A 629 -19.08 -11.94 -3.49
C ARG A 629 -19.77 -12.31 -2.17
N ASP A 630 -21.06 -11.99 -2.03
CA ASP A 630 -21.97 -12.46 -0.96
C ASP A 630 -21.33 -12.60 0.44
N GLY A 631 -20.52 -11.60 0.84
CA GLY A 631 -19.89 -11.57 2.17
C GLY A 631 -18.68 -12.51 2.39
N THR A 632 -18.09 -13.09 1.33
CA THR A 632 -16.88 -13.92 1.42
C THR A 632 -15.67 -13.10 1.84
N VAL A 633 -14.88 -13.60 2.78
CA VAL A 633 -13.68 -12.95 3.31
C VAL A 633 -12.48 -13.87 3.19
N PHE A 634 -11.40 -13.34 2.62
CA PHE A 634 -10.12 -14.03 2.55
C PHE A 634 -9.23 -13.49 3.67
N VAL A 635 -8.72 -14.38 4.52
CA VAL A 635 -7.82 -14.02 5.62
C VAL A 635 -6.51 -14.77 5.42
N THR A 636 -5.38 -14.09 5.58
CA THR A 636 -4.06 -14.73 5.56
C THR A 636 -3.63 -14.95 7.00
N ILE A 637 -3.39 -16.21 7.39
CA ILE A 637 -2.82 -16.57 8.69
C ILE A 637 -1.34 -16.88 8.53
N GLU A 638 -0.52 -16.34 9.42
CA GLU A 638 0.92 -16.53 9.43
C GLU A 638 1.36 -17.38 10.62
N ASP A 639 2.33 -18.26 10.38
CA ASP A 639 3.02 -19.01 11.40
C ASP A 639 4.54 -18.87 11.31
N GLU A 640 5.29 -19.60 12.13
CA GLU A 640 6.74 -19.50 12.22
C GLU A 640 7.51 -19.94 10.95
N TYR A 641 6.82 -20.58 10.00
CA TYR A 641 7.42 -21.06 8.75
C TYR A 641 6.88 -20.33 7.52
N GLY A 642 5.62 -19.94 7.55
CA GLY A 642 4.83 -19.74 6.36
C GLY A 642 3.57 -18.94 6.61
N ASP A 643 2.77 -18.80 5.56
CA ASP A 643 1.43 -18.25 5.66
C ASP A 643 0.49 -19.05 4.78
N VAL A 644 -0.76 -19.16 5.23
CA VAL A 644 -1.81 -19.89 4.54
C VAL A 644 -3.01 -18.97 4.40
N GLN A 645 -3.62 -18.94 3.22
CA GLN A 645 -4.87 -18.22 3.04
C GLN A 645 -6.06 -19.11 3.44
N ILE A 646 -6.89 -18.57 4.32
CA ILE A 646 -8.15 -19.17 4.74
C ILE A 646 -9.33 -18.43 4.10
N ILE A 647 -10.35 -19.19 3.71
CA ILE A 647 -11.54 -18.67 3.02
C ILE A 647 -12.74 -18.82 3.96
N LEU A 648 -13.36 -17.69 4.31
CA LEU A 648 -14.59 -17.66 5.09
C LEU A 648 -15.75 -17.25 4.19
N TRP A 649 -16.68 -18.16 3.96
CA TRP A 649 -17.95 -17.85 3.29
C TRP A 649 -18.82 -16.96 4.18
N GLY A 650 -19.79 -16.25 3.57
CA GLY A 650 -20.61 -15.24 4.24
C GLY A 650 -21.20 -15.69 5.59
N ASP A 651 -21.78 -16.89 5.64
CA ASP A 651 -22.38 -17.45 6.85
C ASP A 651 -21.36 -17.72 7.97
N VAL A 652 -20.18 -18.24 7.60
CA VAL A 652 -19.08 -18.54 8.53
C VAL A 652 -18.48 -17.25 9.05
N PHE A 653 -18.27 -16.27 8.16
CA PHE A 653 -17.77 -14.95 8.54
C PHE A 653 -18.75 -14.23 9.47
N ALA A 654 -20.05 -14.25 9.18
CA ALA A 654 -21.07 -13.65 10.04
C ALA A 654 -21.03 -14.26 11.46
N ARG A 655 -20.79 -15.57 11.56
CA ARG A 655 -20.70 -16.29 12.84
C ARG A 655 -19.43 -15.99 13.62
N TYR A 656 -18.27 -15.95 12.95
CA TYR A 656 -16.94 -15.90 13.59
C TYR A 656 -16.19 -14.58 13.42
N SER A 657 -16.88 -13.51 13.00
CA SER A 657 -16.27 -12.21 12.74
C SER A 657 -15.52 -11.63 13.95
N ARG A 658 -15.96 -11.91 15.18
CA ARG A 658 -15.34 -11.40 16.41
C ARG A 658 -14.05 -12.14 16.76
N GLU A 659 -14.00 -13.43 16.45
CA GLU A 659 -12.85 -14.29 16.74
C GLU A 659 -11.67 -13.96 15.83
N LEU A 660 -11.93 -13.44 14.62
CA LEU A 660 -10.89 -12.94 13.72
C LEU A 660 -10.09 -11.78 14.33
N ASP A 661 -10.65 -11.01 15.27
CA ASP A 661 -9.95 -9.93 15.97
C ASP A 661 -8.97 -10.42 17.04
N SER A 662 -8.94 -11.74 17.29
CA SER A 662 -7.93 -12.34 18.15
C SER A 662 -6.57 -12.44 17.47
N GLN A 663 -5.53 -12.52 18.29
CA GLN A 663 -4.14 -12.50 17.81
C GLN A 663 -3.69 -13.83 17.22
N VAL A 664 -4.23 -14.92 17.73
CA VAL A 664 -3.97 -16.26 17.20
C VAL A 664 -5.31 -16.96 17.10
N ILE A 665 -5.57 -17.51 15.93
CA ILE A 665 -6.78 -18.27 15.65
C ILE A 665 -6.38 -19.71 15.34
N GLU A 666 -7.18 -20.63 15.85
CA GLU A 666 -7.21 -22.01 15.40
C GLU A 666 -8.37 -22.17 14.43
N VAL A 667 -8.09 -22.74 13.27
CA VAL A 667 -9.00 -22.85 12.13
C VAL A 667 -9.13 -24.32 11.78
N ASN A 668 -10.35 -24.82 11.80
CA ASN A 668 -10.68 -26.14 11.27
C ASN A 668 -11.33 -25.98 9.90
N GLY A 669 -10.94 -26.81 8.96
CA GLY A 669 -11.45 -26.72 7.60
C GLY A 669 -11.00 -27.86 6.71
N THR A 670 -11.15 -27.64 5.41
CA THR A 670 -10.70 -28.55 4.35
C THR A 670 -9.71 -27.85 3.46
N VAL A 671 -8.68 -28.58 3.04
CA VAL A 671 -7.70 -28.09 2.08
C VAL A 671 -8.36 -27.91 0.72
N SER A 672 -8.13 -26.76 0.10
CA SER A 672 -8.52 -26.44 -1.27
C SER A 672 -7.32 -25.91 -2.05
N LYS A 673 -6.77 -26.80 -2.87
CA LYS A 673 -5.80 -26.63 -3.94
C LYS A 673 -6.53 -26.27 -5.23
N TRP A 674 -6.42 -25.00 -5.58
CA TRP A 674 -6.94 -24.50 -6.85
C TRP A 674 -5.85 -23.72 -7.59
N ASP A 675 -5.64 -24.06 -8.86
CA ASP A 675 -4.63 -23.50 -9.75
C ASP A 675 -3.23 -23.37 -9.10
N GLY A 676 -2.77 -24.43 -8.44
CA GLY A 676 -1.44 -24.48 -7.79
C GLY A 676 -1.35 -23.74 -6.44
N THR A 677 -2.43 -23.17 -5.93
CA THR A 677 -2.47 -22.46 -4.64
C THR A 677 -3.14 -23.30 -3.56
N THR A 678 -2.52 -23.43 -2.38
CA THR A 678 -3.11 -24.16 -1.25
C THR A 678 -3.84 -23.20 -0.32
N ASN A 679 -5.14 -23.44 -0.14
CA ASN A 679 -6.02 -22.65 0.74
C ASN A 679 -6.73 -23.56 1.74
N VAL A 680 -7.32 -22.98 2.78
CA VAL A 680 -8.17 -23.72 3.72
C VAL A 680 -9.57 -23.11 3.72
N ILE A 681 -10.57 -23.90 3.34
CA ILE A 681 -11.99 -23.51 3.44
C ILE A 681 -12.43 -23.72 4.89
N VAL A 682 -12.80 -22.65 5.56
CA VAL A 682 -13.06 -22.66 7.01
C VAL A 682 -14.44 -23.25 7.32
N THR A 683 -14.47 -24.23 8.21
CA THR A 683 -15.72 -24.77 8.78
C THR A 683 -15.99 -24.21 10.18
N SER A 684 -14.95 -24.06 11.00
CA SER A 684 -15.07 -23.48 12.34
C SER A 684 -13.77 -22.81 12.76
N LEU A 685 -13.89 -21.83 13.66
CA LEU A 685 -12.77 -21.03 14.14
C LEU A 685 -12.85 -20.87 15.66
N ARG A 686 -11.68 -20.85 16.31
CA ARG A 686 -11.54 -20.62 17.74
C ARG A 686 -10.41 -19.62 18.00
N ALA A 687 -10.69 -18.60 18.82
CA ALA A 687 -9.68 -17.68 19.30
C ALA A 687 -8.79 -18.33 20.37
N ILE A 688 -7.46 -18.17 20.23
CA ILE A 688 -6.47 -18.56 21.24
C ILE A 688 -5.99 -17.29 21.95
N ARG A 689 -6.15 -17.25 23.27
CA ARG A 689 -5.70 -16.11 24.09
C ARG A 689 -4.24 -16.30 24.48
N VAL A 690 -3.36 -15.48 23.91
CA VAL A 690 -1.91 -15.61 24.10
C VAL A 690 -1.34 -14.63 25.14
N GLY A 691 -2.14 -13.67 25.62
CA GLY A 691 -1.73 -12.69 26.64
C GLY A 691 -0.64 -11.73 26.19
N VAL A 692 -0.42 -11.59 24.88
CA VAL A 692 0.50 -10.62 24.26
C VAL A 692 -0.34 -9.45 23.73
N ARG A 693 0.25 -8.27 23.48
CA ARG A 693 -0.41 -7.19 22.74
C ARG A 693 0.27 -7.07 21.38
N MET A 694 -0.29 -7.73 20.37
CA MET A 694 0.23 -7.73 19.01
C MET A 694 -0.34 -6.56 18.18
N PRO A 695 0.33 -6.17 17.08
CA PRO A 695 -0.24 -5.29 16.07
C PRO A 695 -1.57 -5.85 15.55
N ARG A 696 -2.46 -4.98 15.10
CA ARG A 696 -3.73 -5.42 14.50
C ARG A 696 -3.48 -5.93 13.08
N ALA A 697 -4.30 -6.88 12.65
CA ALA A 697 -4.37 -7.27 11.25
C ALA A 697 -4.64 -6.04 10.37
N HIS A 698 -4.07 -6.03 9.17
CA HIS A 698 -4.40 -5.00 8.18
C HIS A 698 -5.69 -5.38 7.44
N ASP A 699 -6.74 -4.59 7.65
CA ASP A 699 -8.04 -4.74 6.99
C ASP A 699 -8.04 -3.96 5.66
N TRP A 700 -8.32 -4.65 4.56
CA TRP A 700 -8.46 -4.06 3.23
C TRP A 700 -9.88 -4.28 2.69
N HIS A 701 -10.53 -3.20 2.27
CA HIS A 701 -11.93 -3.14 1.79
C HIS A 701 -12.05 -2.87 0.29
#